data_AF-A0A1K2IVH3-F1
#
_entry.id   AF-A0A1K2IVH3-F1
#
_cell.length_a   1.000
_cell.length_b   1.000
_cell.length_c   1.000
_cell.angle_alpha   90.00
_cell.angle_beta   90.00
_cell.angle_gamma   90.00
#
_symmetry.space_group_name_H-M   'P 1'
#
loop_
_entity.id
_entity.type
_entity.pdbx_description
1 polymer ?
#
loop_
_entity_poly.entity_id
_entity_poly.type
_entity_poly.pdbx_seq_one_letter_code
_entity_poly.pdbx_strand_id
1 'polypeptide(L)'
;MQVQEKAFINYDTDELRLVIQVYEFLNKRITPREIIAFINEILTIKLLDEDFKERYISIFVLKKDEILKHPLNSITELDYLEGLKSIYYNDSDFSKQITAIIYHIAVDEAIELIYTQELKDALNRNDVDRFNSICKSDFADSIFSSVIIDINILENPIKTLSEIQKDTNIPELQIEQAWKNFYYKVVNKNPQVEKLVIEDWQLILIANYNDDKYLKILLLQYAELITDSNIMGYTSLIDKLIDGVGGDRVLPLLVTKNIQASNLVELVENKESDYKKYKLISDGRSVDKYISELKIDNILELDNTDVLCKDFVLNDYKKHLKTNLNTAVDNNDIQKANDILLKIKETTKNESAVLKDLLDDGKIYTFYVDNSSSTLLIINDLIAMRIARGEKFNTSYRTYFSDVLNTNDENKAKDIGNKILNYISFGELLISSEHFNDSILFKNIILSMFADSSLDKWADINKLIENYGKIKSSLKLKDKQLLNELNEWTVVNSDLLLEDLSDEFIDDCFKYSDLSISKSFIEKFNQEFQGLDNDGYKIVFNSEKDIHFKYFGYLDSMSLTQSSLDVFKERFLLKIQENKDDERWWKIFNKYEANNSKLSIENSLKDIRDQFLNGHIELNLGTIQKILPFFIKYNSLDSSTDIFRTIIKNNFLDNNEFLDILLQNGDYLKNLYQATAQNQKDGFRNIINEKRDSNHKLEQLAKQIGIRKAKDK
;
A
#
# COMPACT_ATOMS: atom_id res chain seq x y z
N MET A 1 -58.50 86.11 -13.73
CA MET A 1 -59.60 85.56 -12.93
C MET A 1 -60.09 84.18 -13.40
N GLN A 2 -60.21 83.90 -14.71
CA GLN A 2 -60.62 82.57 -15.21
C GLN A 2 -59.56 81.44 -15.17
N VAL A 3 -58.30 81.72 -14.77
CA VAL A 3 -57.23 80.71 -14.66
C VAL A 3 -57.06 80.21 -13.21
N GLN A 4 -57.52 80.97 -12.22
CA GLN A 4 -57.39 80.63 -10.79
C GLN A 4 -58.42 79.58 -10.33
N GLU A 5 -59.59 79.48 -10.97
CA GLU A 5 -60.63 78.49 -10.62
C GLU A 5 -60.33 77.08 -11.13
N LYS A 6 -59.42 76.91 -12.11
CA LYS A 6 -59.07 75.58 -12.64
C LYS A 6 -57.95 74.87 -11.87
N ALA A 7 -57.15 75.58 -11.08
CA ALA A 7 -56.00 75.02 -10.37
C ALA A 7 -56.33 74.52 -8.95
N PHE A 8 -57.44 74.97 -8.35
CA PHE A 8 -57.87 74.56 -7.01
C PHE A 8 -59.28 73.98 -7.05
N ILE A 9 -59.42 72.73 -7.49
CA ILE A 9 -60.72 72.03 -7.57
C ILE A 9 -61.21 71.56 -6.18
N ASN A 10 -60.35 71.55 -5.16
CA ASN A 10 -60.73 71.44 -3.75
C ASN A 10 -59.84 72.37 -2.92
N TYR A 11 -60.46 73.23 -2.10
CA TYR A 11 -59.73 74.14 -1.22
C TYR A 11 -59.18 73.35 -0.02
N ASP A 12 -57.94 72.88 -0.12
CA ASP A 12 -57.22 72.27 1.00
C ASP A 12 -56.68 73.38 1.93
N THR A 13 -57.35 73.52 3.07
CA THR A 13 -57.05 74.60 4.03
C THR A 13 -55.75 74.32 4.78
N ASP A 14 -55.36 73.05 4.90
CA ASP A 14 -54.15 72.62 5.59
C ASP A 14 -52.92 72.82 4.69
N GLU A 15 -53.00 72.52 3.39
CA GLU A 15 -51.92 72.83 2.45
C GLU A 15 -51.68 74.33 2.31
N LEU A 16 -52.74 75.14 2.25
CA LEU A 16 -52.58 76.59 2.21
C LEU A 16 -51.82 77.11 3.43
N ARG A 17 -52.10 76.54 4.61
CA ARG A 17 -51.40 76.91 5.84
C ARG A 17 -49.92 76.53 5.80
N LEU A 18 -49.58 75.36 5.25
CA LEU A 18 -48.18 74.93 5.10
C LEU A 18 -47.43 75.78 4.07
N VAL A 19 -48.07 76.16 2.95
CA VAL A 19 -47.51 77.09 1.96
C VAL A 19 -47.22 78.45 2.59
N ILE A 20 -48.16 78.99 3.38
CA ILE A 20 -47.97 80.25 4.11
C ILE A 20 -46.80 80.13 5.08
N GLN A 21 -46.72 79.03 5.85
CA GLN A 21 -45.62 78.79 6.78
C GLN A 21 -44.26 78.75 6.07
N VAL A 22 -44.17 78.04 4.93
CA VAL A 22 -42.97 77.98 4.11
C VAL A 22 -42.56 79.38 3.64
N TYR A 23 -43.53 80.16 3.14
CA TYR A 23 -43.28 81.51 2.62
C TYR A 23 -42.79 82.47 3.71
N GLU A 24 -43.40 82.46 4.90
CA GLU A 24 -43.02 83.32 6.01
C GLU A 24 -41.63 82.99 6.57
N PHE A 25 -41.25 81.71 6.61
CA PHE A 25 -39.98 81.28 7.18
C PHE A 25 -38.79 81.43 6.21
N LEU A 26 -38.97 81.16 4.92
CA LEU A 26 -37.86 81.16 3.95
C LEU A 26 -37.68 82.51 3.24
N ASN A 27 -38.71 83.37 3.24
CA ASN A 27 -38.64 84.64 2.54
C ASN A 27 -38.29 85.80 3.49
N LYS A 28 -37.27 86.59 3.12
CA LYS A 28 -36.75 87.68 3.96
C LYS A 28 -37.52 89.00 3.80
N ARG A 29 -38.32 89.15 2.74
CA ARG A 29 -39.13 90.34 2.45
C ARG A 29 -40.52 89.95 1.94
N ILE A 30 -41.55 90.58 2.50
CA ILE A 30 -42.94 90.32 2.15
C ILE A 30 -43.53 91.59 1.54
N THR A 31 -43.61 91.63 0.21
CA THR A 31 -44.31 92.68 -0.54
C THR A 31 -45.44 92.10 -1.40
N PRO A 32 -46.52 92.87 -1.68
CA PRO A 32 -47.62 92.39 -2.53
C PRO A 32 -47.16 91.91 -3.92
N ARG A 33 -46.10 92.53 -4.46
CA ARG A 33 -45.54 92.16 -5.77
C ARG A 33 -44.82 90.81 -5.73
N GLU A 34 -44.05 90.54 -4.67
CA GLU A 34 -43.35 89.27 -4.47
C GLU A 34 -44.34 88.13 -4.19
N ILE A 35 -45.42 88.40 -3.45
CA ILE A 35 -46.50 87.41 -3.23
C ILE A 35 -47.14 87.00 -4.56
N ILE A 36 -47.47 87.98 -5.43
CA ILE A 36 -48.07 87.69 -6.73
C ILE A 36 -47.10 86.89 -7.62
N ALA A 37 -45.82 87.24 -7.63
CA ALA A 37 -44.81 86.51 -8.42
C ALA A 37 -44.66 85.06 -7.94
N PHE A 38 -44.55 84.86 -6.62
CA PHE A 38 -44.48 83.55 -5.99
C PHE A 38 -45.69 82.66 -6.30
N ILE A 39 -46.91 83.21 -6.17
CA ILE A 39 -48.15 82.47 -6.50
C ILE A 39 -48.15 82.06 -7.98
N ASN A 40 -47.73 82.94 -8.90
CA ASN A 40 -47.70 82.61 -10.32
C ASN A 40 -46.67 81.50 -10.64
N GLU A 41 -45.52 81.48 -9.97
CA GLU A 41 -44.52 80.43 -10.15
C GLU A 41 -45.00 79.08 -9.60
N ILE A 42 -45.64 79.06 -8.42
CA ILE A 42 -46.27 77.85 -7.89
C ILE A 42 -47.30 77.31 -8.88
N LEU A 43 -48.19 78.17 -9.37
CA LEU A 43 -49.21 77.78 -10.35
C LEU A 43 -48.58 77.20 -11.62
N THR A 44 -47.46 77.77 -12.07
CA THR A 44 -46.78 77.28 -13.29
C THR A 44 -46.21 75.87 -13.09
N ILE A 45 -45.61 75.59 -11.94
CA ILE A 45 -45.03 74.27 -11.64
C ILE A 45 -46.13 73.25 -11.32
N LYS A 46 -47.21 73.65 -10.64
CA LYS A 46 -48.36 72.80 -10.34
C LYS A 46 -49.09 72.32 -11.59
N LEU A 47 -49.00 73.05 -12.69
CA LEU A 47 -49.55 72.64 -13.99
C LEU A 47 -48.73 71.53 -14.68
N LEU A 48 -47.52 71.24 -14.22
CA LEU A 48 -46.68 70.17 -14.77
C LEU A 48 -47.16 68.79 -14.30
N ASP A 49 -47.58 68.68 -13.05
CA ASP A 49 -48.13 67.46 -12.45
C ASP A 49 -49.11 67.84 -11.33
N GLU A 50 -50.32 67.29 -11.38
CA GLU A 50 -51.37 67.56 -10.38
C GLU A 50 -51.01 66.99 -8.99
N ASP A 51 -50.14 65.98 -8.94
CA ASP A 51 -49.72 65.31 -7.70
C ASP A 51 -48.61 66.06 -6.94
N PHE A 52 -48.06 67.15 -7.53
CA PHE A 52 -47.11 68.01 -6.83
C PHE A 52 -47.79 68.80 -5.71
N LYS A 53 -47.44 68.54 -4.45
CA LYS A 53 -48.04 69.29 -3.32
C LYS A 53 -47.46 70.70 -3.26
N GLU A 54 -48.33 71.69 -3.09
CA GLU A 54 -48.04 73.11 -3.22
C GLU A 54 -46.96 73.57 -2.23
N ARG A 55 -46.87 72.95 -1.04
CA ARG A 55 -45.82 73.25 -0.06
C ARG A 55 -44.41 72.93 -0.56
N TYR A 56 -44.20 71.86 -1.32
CA TYR A 56 -42.86 71.50 -1.81
C TYR A 56 -42.48 72.34 -3.03
N ILE A 57 -43.47 72.66 -3.87
CA ILE A 57 -43.30 73.65 -4.94
C ILE A 57 -42.89 75.00 -4.35
N SER A 58 -43.51 75.40 -3.24
CA SER A 58 -43.18 76.63 -2.52
C SER A 58 -41.73 76.66 -2.03
N ILE A 59 -41.27 75.54 -1.45
CA ILE A 59 -39.88 75.38 -1.01
C ILE A 59 -38.93 75.47 -2.21
N PHE A 60 -39.24 74.76 -3.30
CA PHE A 60 -38.44 74.78 -4.53
C PHE A 60 -38.34 76.18 -5.13
N VAL A 61 -39.46 76.92 -5.23
CA VAL A 61 -39.49 78.28 -5.79
C VAL A 61 -38.65 79.25 -4.94
N LEU A 62 -38.76 79.18 -3.62
CA LEU A 62 -38.05 80.10 -2.71
C LEU A 62 -36.55 79.82 -2.59
N LYS A 63 -36.12 78.58 -2.85
CA LYS A 63 -34.73 78.11 -2.72
C LYS A 63 -34.18 77.52 -4.02
N LYS A 64 -34.72 77.99 -5.14
CA LYS A 64 -34.49 77.44 -6.48
C LYS A 64 -33.01 77.43 -6.85
N ASP A 65 -32.31 78.52 -6.57
CA ASP A 65 -30.89 78.67 -6.92
C ASP A 65 -30.00 77.75 -6.07
N GLU A 66 -30.31 77.57 -4.78
CA GLU A 66 -29.57 76.63 -3.93
C GLU A 66 -29.83 75.17 -4.33
N ILE A 67 -31.09 74.84 -4.65
CA ILE A 67 -31.52 73.48 -5.03
C ILE A 67 -30.94 73.07 -6.39
N LEU A 68 -31.02 73.93 -7.40
CA LEU A 68 -30.55 73.60 -8.75
C LEU A 68 -29.01 73.56 -8.86
N LYS A 69 -28.29 74.16 -7.92
CA LYS A 69 -26.82 74.15 -7.91
C LYS A 69 -26.24 72.77 -7.57
N HIS A 70 -26.86 72.04 -6.65
CA HIS A 70 -26.48 70.67 -6.27
C HIS A 70 -27.71 69.79 -5.99
N PRO A 71 -28.49 69.42 -7.03
CA PRO A 71 -29.80 68.78 -6.87
C PRO A 71 -29.82 67.60 -5.88
N LEU A 72 -28.91 66.63 -6.03
CA LEU A 72 -28.84 65.43 -5.18
C LEU A 72 -28.51 65.74 -3.71
N ASN A 73 -27.61 66.69 -3.46
CA ASN A 73 -27.28 67.11 -2.11
C ASN A 73 -28.43 67.92 -1.50
N SER A 74 -29.12 68.76 -2.27
CA SER A 74 -30.25 69.57 -1.78
C SER A 74 -31.50 68.74 -1.43
N ILE A 75 -31.56 67.49 -1.85
CA ILE A 75 -32.63 66.54 -1.49
C ILE A 75 -32.34 65.82 -0.16
N THR A 76 -31.06 65.71 0.23
CA THR A 76 -30.58 64.94 1.39
C THR A 76 -30.09 65.85 2.53
N GLU A 77 -29.38 66.93 2.20
CA GLU A 77 -28.86 67.95 3.10
C GLU A 77 -29.75 69.20 3.09
N LEU A 78 -30.65 69.27 4.06
CA LEU A 78 -31.72 70.27 4.15
C LEU A 78 -31.30 71.59 4.83
N ASP A 79 -30.00 71.92 4.81
CA ASP A 79 -29.45 73.08 5.54
C ASP A 79 -29.98 74.42 5.02
N TYR A 80 -30.34 74.48 3.74
CA TYR A 80 -30.92 75.66 3.11
C TYR A 80 -32.35 75.99 3.58
N LEU A 81 -33.01 75.07 4.30
CA LEU A 81 -34.34 75.26 4.88
C LEU A 81 -34.32 75.97 6.24
N GLU A 82 -33.13 76.24 6.79
CA GLU A 82 -32.95 76.96 8.06
C GLU A 82 -33.90 76.41 9.18
N GLY A 83 -34.81 77.24 9.71
CA GLY A 83 -35.75 76.87 10.76
C GLY A 83 -36.78 75.79 10.37
N LEU A 84 -37.05 75.61 9.07
CA LEU A 84 -37.96 74.58 8.57
C LEU A 84 -37.30 73.21 8.46
N LYS A 85 -35.97 73.12 8.59
CA LYS A 85 -35.23 71.84 8.52
C LYS A 85 -35.84 70.80 9.46
N SER A 86 -36.13 71.17 10.71
CA SER A 86 -36.69 70.24 11.70
C SER A 86 -38.07 69.65 11.33
N ILE A 87 -38.84 70.33 10.49
CA ILE A 87 -40.17 69.91 10.05
C ILE A 87 -40.06 68.95 8.86
N TYR A 88 -39.20 69.26 7.90
CA TYR A 88 -39.08 68.51 6.65
C TYR A 88 -38.00 67.43 6.66
N TYR A 89 -37.13 67.40 7.68
CA TYR A 89 -36.06 66.40 7.78
C TYR A 89 -36.57 64.96 7.89
N ASN A 90 -37.72 64.75 8.53
CA ASN A 90 -38.34 63.43 8.67
C ASN A 90 -39.55 63.24 7.74
N ASP A 91 -39.73 64.13 6.76
CA ASP A 91 -40.86 64.07 5.85
C ASP A 91 -40.56 63.12 4.68
N SER A 92 -41.24 61.97 4.67
CA SER A 92 -41.05 60.90 3.69
C SER A 92 -41.37 61.31 2.25
N ASP A 93 -42.16 62.36 2.06
CA ASP A 93 -42.56 62.87 0.74
C ASP A 93 -41.63 63.98 0.24
N PHE A 94 -40.85 64.62 1.11
CA PHE A 94 -40.04 65.79 0.74
C PHE A 94 -39.05 65.47 -0.38
N SER A 95 -38.23 64.44 -0.20
CA SER A 95 -37.21 64.08 -1.18
C SER A 95 -37.82 63.62 -2.51
N LYS A 96 -38.98 62.95 -2.47
CA LYS A 96 -39.71 62.47 -3.65
C LYS A 96 -40.24 63.65 -4.47
N GLN A 97 -40.93 64.56 -3.79
CA GLN A 97 -41.60 65.71 -4.40
C GLN A 97 -40.58 66.71 -4.95
N ILE A 98 -39.52 67.04 -4.21
CA ILE A 98 -38.46 67.93 -4.70
C ILE A 98 -37.74 67.34 -5.92
N THR A 99 -37.45 66.04 -5.93
CA THR A 99 -36.82 65.37 -7.08
C THR A 99 -37.72 65.38 -8.31
N ALA A 100 -39.00 65.04 -8.13
CA ALA A 100 -39.99 65.05 -9.19
C ALA A 100 -40.13 66.46 -9.82
N ILE A 101 -40.13 67.50 -8.98
CA ILE A 101 -40.16 68.90 -9.39
C ILE A 101 -38.88 69.31 -10.15
N ILE A 102 -37.69 68.90 -9.70
CA ILE A 102 -36.41 69.25 -10.35
C ILE A 102 -36.31 68.61 -11.75
N TYR A 103 -36.65 67.34 -11.86
CA TYR A 103 -36.45 66.56 -13.08
C TYR A 103 -37.67 66.51 -13.99
N HIS A 104 -38.79 67.12 -13.58
CA HIS A 104 -40.08 67.10 -14.27
C HIS A 104 -40.55 65.68 -14.62
N ILE A 105 -40.46 64.78 -13.65
CA ILE A 105 -40.91 63.38 -13.75
C ILE A 105 -42.07 63.16 -12.78
N ALA A 106 -42.84 62.09 -13.00
CA ALA A 106 -43.91 61.71 -12.09
C ALA A 106 -43.35 61.47 -10.68
N VAL A 107 -44.11 61.86 -9.65
CA VAL A 107 -43.70 61.72 -8.24
C VAL A 107 -43.33 60.27 -7.89
N ASP A 108 -44.00 59.31 -8.53
CA ASP A 108 -43.79 57.88 -8.32
C ASP A 108 -42.50 57.35 -8.96
N GLU A 109 -42.02 57.94 -10.06
CA GLU A 109 -40.79 57.53 -10.77
C GLU A 109 -39.52 58.16 -10.16
N ALA A 110 -39.66 59.23 -9.37
CA ALA A 110 -38.55 59.95 -8.77
C ALA A 110 -37.77 59.13 -7.73
N ILE A 111 -38.43 58.17 -7.08
CA ILE A 111 -37.82 57.24 -6.13
C ILE A 111 -36.77 56.38 -6.86
N GLU A 112 -37.15 55.74 -7.96
CA GLU A 112 -36.29 54.81 -8.69
C GLU A 112 -35.01 55.51 -9.20
N LEU A 113 -35.10 56.76 -9.66
CA LEU A 113 -33.92 57.52 -10.14
C LEU A 113 -32.90 57.80 -9.02
N ILE A 114 -33.36 58.25 -7.85
CA ILE A 114 -32.47 58.53 -6.69
C ILE A 114 -31.82 57.23 -6.23
N TYR A 115 -32.62 56.18 -6.06
CA TYR A 115 -32.09 54.91 -5.56
C TYR A 115 -31.22 54.19 -6.58
N THR A 116 -31.41 54.39 -7.89
CA THR A 116 -30.49 53.92 -8.93
C THR A 116 -29.09 54.53 -8.75
N GLN A 117 -29.03 55.85 -8.54
CA GLN A 117 -27.77 56.56 -8.34
C GLN A 117 -27.11 56.17 -7.00
N GLU A 118 -27.89 56.08 -5.93
CA GLU A 118 -27.42 55.65 -4.61
C GLU A 118 -26.92 54.20 -4.61
N LEU A 119 -27.60 53.29 -5.34
CA LEU A 119 -27.17 51.90 -5.48
C LEU A 119 -25.82 51.82 -6.21
N LYS A 120 -25.65 52.62 -7.27
CA LYS A 120 -24.39 52.73 -8.00
C LYS A 120 -23.28 53.29 -7.13
N ASP A 121 -23.56 54.32 -6.34
CA ASP A 121 -22.59 54.94 -5.43
C ASP A 121 -22.22 53.99 -4.29
N ALA A 122 -23.17 53.25 -3.73
CA ALA A 122 -22.93 52.24 -2.71
C ALA A 122 -21.99 51.13 -3.23
N LEU A 123 -22.27 50.61 -4.43
CA LEU A 123 -21.41 49.62 -5.11
C LEU A 123 -20.00 50.17 -5.38
N ASN A 124 -19.87 51.42 -5.84
CA ASN A 124 -18.56 52.02 -6.12
C ASN A 124 -17.75 52.34 -4.85
N ARG A 125 -18.41 52.68 -3.74
CA ARG A 125 -17.77 53.03 -2.45
C ARG A 125 -17.53 51.84 -1.53
N ASN A 126 -17.98 50.65 -1.91
CA ASN A 126 -18.03 49.48 -1.04
C ASN A 126 -18.85 49.71 0.24
N ASP A 127 -19.97 50.42 0.12
CA ASP A 127 -20.91 50.67 1.22
C ASP A 127 -21.94 49.55 1.29
N VAL A 128 -21.58 48.49 2.01
CA VAL A 128 -22.36 47.24 2.12
C VAL A 128 -23.69 47.47 2.83
N ASP A 129 -23.72 48.31 3.86
CA ASP A 129 -24.93 48.60 4.63
C ASP A 129 -25.95 49.33 3.76
N ARG A 130 -25.50 50.37 3.03
CA ARG A 130 -26.36 51.13 2.12
C ARG A 130 -26.82 50.26 0.95
N PHE A 131 -25.93 49.48 0.35
CA PHE A 131 -26.25 48.53 -0.71
C PHE A 131 -27.38 47.57 -0.29
N ASN A 132 -27.22 46.89 0.83
CA ASN A 132 -28.22 45.94 1.33
C ASN A 132 -29.54 46.62 1.72
N SER A 133 -29.50 47.83 2.29
CA SER A 133 -30.70 48.60 2.57
C SER A 133 -31.52 48.89 1.30
N ILE A 134 -30.84 49.18 0.19
CA ILE A 134 -31.52 49.45 -1.09
C ILE A 134 -32.04 48.13 -1.68
N CYS A 135 -31.25 47.06 -1.65
CA CYS A 135 -31.64 45.74 -2.15
C CYS A 135 -32.86 45.12 -1.44
N LYS A 136 -33.23 45.59 -0.24
CA LYS A 136 -34.46 45.19 0.49
C LYS A 136 -35.70 46.01 0.14
N SER A 137 -35.56 47.01 -0.71
CA SER A 137 -36.69 47.85 -1.13
C SER A 137 -37.52 47.16 -2.21
N ASP A 138 -38.82 47.43 -2.26
CA ASP A 138 -39.75 46.76 -3.18
C ASP A 138 -39.46 47.04 -4.67
N PHE A 139 -38.82 48.17 -4.97
CA PHE A 139 -38.42 48.57 -6.32
C PHE A 139 -36.98 48.14 -6.69
N ALA A 140 -36.26 47.44 -5.82
CA ALA A 140 -34.85 47.12 -6.07
C ALA A 140 -34.64 46.27 -7.34
N ASP A 141 -35.58 45.38 -7.65
CA ASP A 141 -35.58 44.51 -8.83
C ASP A 141 -35.63 45.30 -10.16
N SER A 142 -36.34 46.44 -10.18
CA SER A 142 -36.50 47.26 -11.40
C SER A 142 -35.23 48.05 -11.75
N ILE A 143 -34.40 48.38 -10.75
CA ILE A 143 -33.20 49.21 -10.92
C ILE A 143 -31.88 48.43 -10.90
N PHE A 144 -31.84 47.21 -10.33
CA PHE A 144 -30.57 46.51 -10.07
C PHE A 144 -29.81 46.17 -11.36
N SER A 145 -30.48 45.55 -12.34
CA SER A 145 -29.84 45.13 -13.59
C SER A 145 -29.25 46.30 -14.39
N SER A 146 -29.92 47.46 -14.41
CA SER A 146 -29.43 48.64 -15.14
C SER A 146 -28.16 49.21 -14.47
N VAL A 147 -28.14 49.29 -13.13
CA VAL A 147 -26.96 49.74 -12.37
C VAL A 147 -25.75 48.84 -12.61
N ILE A 148 -25.94 47.52 -12.58
CA ILE A 148 -24.86 46.54 -12.81
C ILE A 148 -24.25 46.68 -14.22
N ILE A 149 -25.09 46.93 -15.23
CA ILE A 149 -24.63 47.15 -16.62
C ILE A 149 -23.81 48.44 -16.72
N ASP A 150 -24.15 49.48 -15.96
CA ASP A 150 -23.49 50.79 -16.00
C ASP A 150 -22.17 50.88 -15.22
N ILE A 151 -21.84 49.87 -14.41
CA ILE A 151 -20.61 49.84 -13.62
C ILE A 151 -19.38 49.55 -14.48
N ASN A 152 -18.36 50.41 -14.37
CA ASN A 152 -17.11 50.30 -15.15
C ASN A 152 -15.88 49.91 -14.32
N ILE A 153 -15.84 50.29 -13.04
CA ILE A 153 -14.79 49.95 -12.08
C ILE A 153 -15.33 48.78 -11.25
N LEU A 154 -14.67 47.63 -11.30
CA LEU A 154 -15.28 46.36 -10.87
C LEU A 154 -14.85 45.91 -9.48
N GLU A 155 -13.72 46.38 -8.97
CA GLU A 155 -13.15 45.92 -7.69
C GLU A 155 -14.14 46.04 -6.51
N ASN A 156 -14.58 47.27 -6.20
CA ASN A 156 -15.51 47.50 -5.09
C ASN A 156 -16.87 46.85 -5.34
N PRO A 157 -17.51 47.01 -6.53
CA PRO A 157 -18.79 46.36 -6.80
C PRO A 157 -18.80 44.84 -6.66
N ILE A 158 -17.70 44.16 -7.03
CA ILE A 158 -17.56 42.72 -6.84
C ILE A 158 -17.54 42.35 -5.35
N LYS A 159 -16.77 43.09 -4.54
CA LYS A 159 -16.73 42.88 -3.09
C LYS A 159 -18.11 43.13 -2.47
N THR A 160 -18.74 44.25 -2.80
CA THR A 160 -20.07 44.61 -2.27
C THR A 160 -21.14 43.60 -2.66
N LEU A 161 -21.16 43.14 -3.92
CA LEU A 161 -22.12 42.13 -4.39
C LEU A 161 -21.97 40.80 -3.64
N SER A 162 -20.74 40.42 -3.27
CA SER A 162 -20.50 39.19 -2.50
C SER A 162 -21.07 39.22 -1.09
N GLU A 163 -21.35 40.42 -0.56
CA GLU A 163 -21.94 40.65 0.75
C GLU A 163 -23.46 40.93 0.69
N ILE A 164 -24.12 40.54 -0.41
CA ILE A 164 -25.57 40.62 -0.52
C ILE A 164 -26.25 39.70 0.51
N GLN A 165 -27.19 40.26 1.27
CA GLN A 165 -27.91 39.55 2.33
C GLN A 165 -29.02 38.66 1.75
N LYS A 166 -29.32 37.56 2.44
CA LYS A 166 -30.32 36.56 2.00
C LYS A 166 -31.76 37.08 2.00
N ASP A 167 -32.04 38.13 2.75
CA ASP A 167 -33.35 38.78 2.82
C ASP A 167 -33.51 39.92 1.78
N THR A 168 -32.76 39.86 0.69
CA THR A 168 -32.85 40.77 -0.46
C THR A 168 -34.11 40.54 -1.29
N ASN A 169 -34.63 41.61 -1.91
CA ASN A 169 -35.72 41.57 -2.89
C ASN A 169 -35.22 41.33 -4.32
N ILE A 170 -33.91 41.21 -4.54
CA ILE A 170 -33.33 40.93 -5.86
C ILE A 170 -33.47 39.44 -6.20
N PRO A 171 -34.05 39.07 -7.36
CA PRO A 171 -34.14 37.68 -7.80
C PRO A 171 -32.76 37.05 -8.02
N GLU A 172 -32.62 35.78 -7.66
CA GLU A 172 -31.38 35.02 -7.81
C GLU A 172 -30.85 35.04 -9.26
N LEU A 173 -31.75 34.97 -10.26
CA LEU A 173 -31.39 35.09 -11.67
C LEU A 173 -30.70 36.42 -12.01
N GLN A 174 -31.12 37.54 -11.39
CA GLN A 174 -30.47 38.84 -11.61
C GLN A 174 -29.07 38.86 -10.96
N ILE A 175 -28.91 38.22 -9.80
CA ILE A 175 -27.60 38.09 -9.13
C ILE A 175 -26.64 37.25 -9.98
N GLU A 176 -27.09 36.11 -10.52
CA GLU A 176 -26.31 35.29 -11.45
C GLU A 176 -25.90 36.07 -12.72
N GLN A 177 -26.82 36.86 -13.28
CA GLN A 177 -26.54 37.74 -14.41
C GLN A 177 -25.54 38.84 -14.07
N ALA A 178 -25.58 39.36 -12.84
CA ALA A 178 -24.61 40.35 -12.37
C ALA A 178 -23.20 39.76 -12.30
N TRP A 179 -23.05 38.56 -11.73
CA TRP A 179 -21.77 37.83 -11.72
C TRP A 179 -21.25 37.57 -13.14
N LYS A 180 -22.13 37.11 -14.04
CA LYS A 180 -21.81 36.92 -15.46
C LYS A 180 -21.35 38.22 -16.13
N ASN A 181 -22.04 39.34 -15.88
CA ASN A 181 -21.70 40.64 -16.45
C ASN A 181 -20.33 41.12 -15.95
N PHE A 182 -20.07 41.06 -14.64
CA PHE A 182 -18.78 41.42 -14.08
C PHE A 182 -17.67 40.53 -14.63
N TYR A 183 -17.89 39.22 -14.71
CA TYR A 183 -16.93 38.26 -15.25
C TYR A 183 -16.52 38.59 -16.70
N TYR A 184 -17.48 38.73 -17.60
CA TYR A 184 -17.16 39.03 -19.00
C TYR A 184 -16.61 40.44 -19.20
N LYS A 185 -16.98 41.43 -18.38
CA LYS A 185 -16.33 42.75 -18.39
C LYS A 185 -14.85 42.66 -18.01
N VAL A 186 -14.48 41.83 -17.03
CA VAL A 186 -13.07 41.60 -16.68
C VAL A 186 -12.34 40.88 -17.81
N VAL A 187 -12.88 39.76 -18.29
CA VAL A 187 -12.26 38.96 -19.36
C VAL A 187 -12.04 39.77 -20.63
N ASN A 188 -13.03 40.58 -21.05
CA ASN A 188 -12.96 41.35 -22.29
C ASN A 188 -11.98 42.54 -22.21
N LYS A 189 -11.60 42.97 -21.01
CA LYS A 189 -10.54 43.99 -20.82
C LYS A 189 -9.13 43.42 -21.05
N ASN A 190 -8.99 42.11 -21.31
CA ASN A 190 -7.70 41.42 -21.49
C ASN A 190 -6.73 41.74 -20.35
N PRO A 191 -7.06 41.31 -19.11
CA PRO A 191 -6.29 41.65 -17.92
C PRO A 191 -4.82 41.25 -18.12
N GLN A 192 -3.92 42.12 -17.70
CA GLN A 192 -2.48 41.89 -17.70
C GLN A 192 -2.02 41.74 -16.26
N VAL A 193 -1.36 40.64 -15.97
CA VAL A 193 -0.76 40.34 -14.69
C VAL A 193 0.70 40.80 -14.73
N GLU A 194 1.07 41.71 -13.84
CA GLU A 194 2.44 42.22 -13.71
C GLU A 194 3.18 41.62 -12.51
N LYS A 195 2.45 41.02 -11.56
CA LYS A 195 2.98 40.53 -10.28
C LYS A 195 2.30 39.21 -9.92
N LEU A 196 3.02 38.35 -9.20
CA LEU A 196 2.49 37.11 -8.60
C LEU A 196 1.62 37.43 -7.38
N VAL A 197 0.55 38.18 -7.58
CA VAL A 197 -0.45 38.50 -6.56
C VAL A 197 -1.83 38.30 -7.16
N ILE A 198 -2.72 37.68 -6.40
CA ILE A 198 -4.14 37.66 -6.69
C ILE A 198 -4.88 38.52 -5.66
N GLU A 199 -5.59 39.52 -6.18
CA GLU A 199 -6.37 40.46 -5.39
C GLU A 199 -7.68 39.81 -4.94
N ASP A 200 -8.18 40.21 -3.77
CA ASP A 200 -9.31 39.52 -3.14
C ASP A 200 -10.59 39.59 -3.98
N TRP A 201 -10.83 40.69 -4.70
CA TRP A 201 -11.96 40.79 -5.62
C TRP A 201 -11.85 39.80 -6.80
N GLN A 202 -10.63 39.48 -7.25
CA GLN A 202 -10.43 38.51 -8.33
C GLN A 202 -10.79 37.11 -7.87
N LEU A 203 -10.40 36.75 -6.64
CA LEU A 203 -10.79 35.48 -6.00
C LEU A 203 -12.29 35.38 -5.83
N ILE A 204 -12.93 36.42 -5.30
CA ILE A 204 -14.39 36.50 -5.13
C ILE A 204 -15.09 36.28 -6.47
N LEU A 205 -14.64 36.96 -7.53
CA LEU A 205 -15.24 36.82 -8.86
C LEU A 205 -15.13 35.41 -9.42
N ILE A 206 -13.96 34.77 -9.29
CA ILE A 206 -13.73 33.41 -9.77
C ILE A 206 -14.57 32.41 -8.98
N ALA A 207 -14.68 32.59 -7.66
CA ALA A 207 -15.47 31.71 -6.79
C ALA A 207 -16.97 31.79 -7.09
N ASN A 208 -17.49 32.96 -7.47
CA ASN A 208 -18.92 33.19 -7.69
C ASN A 208 -19.39 32.99 -9.14
N TYR A 209 -18.50 32.65 -10.09
CA TYR A 209 -18.90 32.34 -11.47
C TYR A 209 -18.17 31.12 -12.04
N ASN A 210 -18.96 30.15 -12.53
CA ASN A 210 -18.48 28.84 -12.97
C ASN A 210 -18.07 28.82 -14.45
N ASP A 211 -17.07 29.64 -14.80
CA ASP A 211 -16.38 29.64 -16.09
C ASP A 211 -14.87 29.77 -15.82
N ASP A 212 -14.06 28.98 -16.51
CA ASP A 212 -12.62 28.89 -16.25
C ASP A 212 -11.77 29.80 -17.14
N LYS A 213 -12.37 30.51 -18.10
CA LYS A 213 -11.64 31.34 -19.05
C LYS A 213 -10.76 32.39 -18.37
N TYR A 214 -11.28 33.09 -17.35
CA TYR A 214 -10.52 34.11 -16.62
C TYR A 214 -9.41 33.48 -15.79
N LEU A 215 -9.73 32.44 -15.02
CA LEU A 215 -8.76 31.69 -14.22
C LEU A 215 -7.62 31.15 -15.11
N LYS A 216 -7.95 30.61 -16.28
CA LYS A 216 -6.98 30.13 -17.27
C LYS A 216 -6.07 31.24 -17.77
N ILE A 217 -6.61 32.43 -18.06
CA ILE A 217 -5.81 33.61 -18.47
C ILE A 217 -4.84 33.99 -17.35
N LEU A 218 -5.32 34.07 -16.10
CA LEU A 218 -4.48 34.41 -14.95
C LEU A 218 -3.36 33.39 -14.74
N LEU A 219 -3.68 32.10 -14.69
CA LEU A 219 -2.71 31.02 -14.49
C LEU A 219 -1.65 30.98 -15.60
N LEU A 220 -2.05 31.21 -16.86
CA LEU A 220 -1.12 31.34 -17.99
C LEU A 220 -0.13 32.50 -17.78
N GLN A 221 -0.63 33.68 -17.42
CA GLN A 221 0.22 34.86 -17.21
C GLN A 221 1.10 34.73 -15.96
N TYR A 222 0.58 34.17 -14.85
CA TYR A 222 1.40 33.88 -13.67
C TYR A 222 2.56 32.93 -14.02
N ALA A 223 2.32 31.91 -14.86
CA ALA A 223 3.36 30.99 -15.30
C ALA A 223 4.44 31.65 -16.20
N GLU A 224 4.10 32.74 -16.90
CA GLU A 224 5.06 33.53 -17.69
C GLU A 224 5.94 34.41 -16.81
N LEU A 225 5.46 34.82 -15.63
CA LEU A 225 6.20 35.62 -14.66
C LEU A 225 7.14 34.81 -13.76
N ILE A 226 7.13 33.47 -13.85
CA ILE A 226 8.02 32.62 -13.05
C ILE A 226 9.48 32.90 -13.40
N THR A 227 10.25 33.24 -12.38
CA THR A 227 11.70 33.41 -12.42
C THR A 227 12.33 32.56 -11.31
N ASP A 228 13.64 32.37 -11.38
CA ASP A 228 14.36 31.59 -10.38
C ASP A 228 14.22 32.14 -8.95
N SER A 229 13.94 33.44 -8.80
CA SER A 229 13.81 34.10 -7.51
C SER A 229 12.40 34.11 -6.91
N ASN A 230 11.37 33.67 -7.65
CA ASN A 230 9.98 33.85 -7.22
C ASN A 230 9.14 32.56 -7.20
N ILE A 231 9.77 31.39 -7.33
CA ILE A 231 9.09 30.09 -7.36
C ILE A 231 8.25 29.85 -6.11
N MET A 232 8.76 30.18 -4.92
CA MET A 232 7.99 30.07 -3.68
C MET A 232 6.81 31.05 -3.60
N GLY A 233 6.93 32.21 -4.24
CA GLY A 233 5.82 33.15 -4.41
C GLY A 233 4.74 32.58 -5.32
N TYR A 234 5.12 31.94 -6.43
CA TYR A 234 4.19 31.26 -7.33
C TYR A 234 3.46 30.11 -6.63
N THR A 235 4.18 29.25 -5.89
CA THR A 235 3.54 28.12 -5.19
C THR A 235 2.56 28.59 -4.13
N SER A 236 2.92 29.63 -3.36
CA SER A 236 2.02 30.26 -2.38
C SER A 236 0.77 30.87 -3.03
N LEU A 237 0.92 31.46 -4.23
CA LEU A 237 -0.21 31.98 -5.00
C LEU A 237 -1.14 30.85 -5.47
N ILE A 238 -0.58 29.73 -5.93
CA ILE A 238 -1.36 28.55 -6.30
C ILE A 238 -2.09 27.98 -5.09
N ASP A 239 -1.43 27.89 -3.92
CA ASP A 239 -2.07 27.44 -2.68
C ASP A 239 -3.24 28.37 -2.32
N LYS A 240 -3.08 29.70 -2.37
CA LYS A 240 -4.16 30.67 -2.14
C LYS A 240 -5.33 30.49 -3.12
N LEU A 241 -5.05 30.17 -4.39
CA LEU A 241 -6.07 29.87 -5.40
C LEU A 241 -6.80 28.57 -5.10
N ILE A 242 -6.08 27.52 -4.69
CA ILE A 242 -6.65 26.23 -4.31
C ILE A 242 -7.57 26.39 -3.10
N ASP A 243 -7.16 27.15 -2.09
CA ASP A 243 -7.96 27.40 -0.89
C ASP A 243 -9.24 28.21 -1.20
N GLY A 244 -9.16 29.17 -2.14
CA GLY A 244 -10.29 30.02 -2.49
C GLY A 244 -11.29 29.40 -3.48
N VAL A 245 -10.82 28.55 -4.40
CA VAL A 245 -11.61 28.09 -5.57
C VAL A 245 -11.70 26.57 -5.68
N GLY A 246 -10.83 25.84 -4.98
CA GLY A 246 -10.78 24.38 -4.99
C GLY A 246 -9.72 23.81 -5.95
N GLY A 247 -8.98 22.80 -5.48
CA GLY A 247 -7.89 22.16 -6.23
C GLY A 247 -8.34 21.50 -7.53
N ASP A 248 -9.52 20.89 -7.55
CA ASP A 248 -10.08 20.22 -8.74
C ASP A 248 -10.28 21.17 -9.92
N ARG A 249 -10.51 22.46 -9.64
CA ARG A 249 -10.68 23.50 -10.66
C ARG A 249 -9.34 24.12 -11.07
N VAL A 250 -8.43 24.34 -10.13
CA VAL A 250 -7.13 25.03 -10.38
C VAL A 250 -6.10 24.12 -11.04
N LEU A 251 -5.85 22.92 -10.47
CA LEU A 251 -4.75 22.04 -10.87
C LEU A 251 -4.78 21.62 -12.35
N PRO A 252 -5.94 21.30 -12.97
CA PRO A 252 -6.00 20.94 -14.38
C PRO A 252 -5.55 22.06 -15.31
N LEU A 253 -5.77 23.32 -14.91
CA LEU A 253 -5.51 24.51 -15.72
C LEU A 253 -4.06 25.00 -15.65
N LEU A 254 -3.27 24.51 -14.69
CA LEU A 254 -1.85 24.86 -14.56
C LEU A 254 -1.05 24.45 -15.80
N VAL A 255 -0.08 25.28 -16.17
CA VAL A 255 0.85 24.99 -17.28
C VAL A 255 2.16 24.44 -16.73
N THR A 256 2.67 23.41 -17.40
CA THR A 256 3.97 22.84 -17.05
C THR A 256 5.10 23.80 -17.42
N LYS A 257 5.95 24.14 -16.44
CA LYS A 257 7.08 25.05 -16.63
C LYS A 257 8.38 24.36 -16.23
N ASN A 258 9.40 24.50 -17.07
CA ASN A 258 10.75 24.05 -16.74
C ASN A 258 11.45 25.08 -15.86
N ILE A 259 12.04 24.64 -14.74
CA ILE A 259 12.77 25.47 -13.78
C ILE A 259 14.20 24.94 -13.60
N GLN A 260 15.09 25.75 -13.03
CA GLN A 260 16.43 25.30 -12.68
C GLN A 260 16.41 24.19 -11.62
N ALA A 261 17.38 23.28 -11.70
CA ALA A 261 17.53 22.18 -10.76
C ALA A 261 17.62 22.63 -9.30
N SER A 262 18.33 23.75 -9.03
CA SER A 262 18.44 24.32 -7.68
C SER A 262 17.09 24.64 -7.07
N ASN A 263 16.20 25.23 -7.87
CA ASN A 263 14.90 25.66 -7.40
C ASN A 263 13.93 24.49 -7.29
N LEU A 264 14.12 23.43 -8.08
CA LEU A 264 13.37 22.19 -7.88
C LEU A 264 13.76 21.54 -6.55
N VAL A 265 15.05 21.50 -6.21
CA VAL A 265 15.51 20.97 -4.92
C VAL A 265 14.93 21.79 -3.77
N GLU A 266 15.00 23.13 -3.83
CA GLU A 266 14.36 24.00 -2.83
C GLU A 266 12.85 23.79 -2.75
N LEU A 267 12.18 23.58 -3.88
CA LEU A 267 10.75 23.31 -3.93
C LEU A 267 10.40 22.00 -3.24
N VAL A 268 11.14 20.91 -3.50
CA VAL A 268 10.94 19.62 -2.83
C VAL A 268 11.23 19.73 -1.35
N GLU A 269 12.23 20.52 -0.96
CA GLU A 269 12.53 20.75 0.45
C GLU A 269 11.38 21.44 1.19
N ASN A 270 10.70 22.40 0.56
CA ASN A 270 9.60 23.14 1.19
C ASN A 270 8.22 22.47 1.05
N LYS A 271 8.02 21.65 0.01
CA LYS A 271 6.71 21.09 -0.36
C LYS A 271 6.68 19.56 -0.35
N GLU A 272 7.75 18.90 0.04
CA GLU A 272 7.86 17.44 0.17
C GLU A 272 7.35 16.73 -1.10
N SER A 273 6.52 15.68 -0.96
CA SER A 273 5.90 14.96 -2.08
C SER A 273 4.87 15.77 -2.89
N ASP A 274 4.36 16.86 -2.32
CA ASP A 274 3.31 17.69 -2.92
C ASP A 274 3.83 18.60 -4.03
N TYR A 275 5.16 18.75 -4.18
CA TYR A 275 5.78 19.63 -5.16
C TYR A 275 5.27 19.44 -6.60
N LYS A 276 4.87 18.20 -6.95
CA LYS A 276 4.39 17.85 -8.29
C LYS A 276 3.12 18.59 -8.69
N LYS A 277 2.28 19.00 -7.73
CA LYS A 277 0.99 19.66 -8.01
C LYS A 277 1.16 21.02 -8.69
N TYR A 278 2.30 21.67 -8.49
CA TYR A 278 2.59 22.99 -9.06
C TYR A 278 3.00 22.95 -10.55
N LYS A 279 3.17 21.75 -11.13
CA LYS A 279 3.63 21.51 -12.51
C LYS A 279 4.96 22.21 -12.86
N LEU A 280 5.82 22.38 -11.87
CA LEU A 280 7.20 22.83 -12.05
C LEU A 280 8.10 21.61 -12.19
N ILE A 281 8.82 21.51 -13.30
CA ILE A 281 9.66 20.35 -13.62
C ILE A 281 11.10 20.79 -13.88
N SER A 282 12.05 19.87 -13.68
CA SER A 282 13.44 20.01 -14.13
C SER A 282 13.91 18.69 -14.74
N ASP A 283 14.93 18.75 -15.60
CA ASP A 283 15.58 17.56 -16.14
C ASP A 283 16.30 16.78 -15.03
N GLY A 284 16.10 15.47 -14.99
CA GLY A 284 16.67 14.61 -13.94
C GLY A 284 18.20 14.58 -13.93
N ARG A 285 18.87 14.73 -15.08
CA ARG A 285 20.35 14.80 -15.13
C ARG A 285 20.84 16.12 -14.58
N SER A 286 20.11 17.22 -14.81
CA SER A 286 20.42 18.51 -14.20
C SER A 286 20.26 18.47 -12.68
N VAL A 287 19.24 17.78 -12.16
CA VAL A 287 19.04 17.58 -10.71
C VAL A 287 20.18 16.75 -10.11
N ASP A 288 20.52 15.62 -10.72
CA ASP A 288 21.64 14.75 -10.28
C ASP A 288 22.96 15.53 -10.23
N LYS A 289 23.26 16.26 -11.31
CA LYS A 289 24.45 17.11 -11.39
C LYS A 289 24.46 18.16 -10.28
N TYR A 290 23.38 18.93 -10.12
CA TYR A 290 23.32 20.01 -9.13
C TYR A 290 23.55 19.50 -7.71
N ILE A 291 22.84 18.45 -7.29
CA ILE A 291 22.99 17.91 -5.93
C ILE A 291 24.40 17.32 -5.74
N SER A 292 24.98 16.68 -6.76
CA SER A 292 26.35 16.13 -6.70
C SER A 292 27.45 17.19 -6.61
N GLU A 293 27.15 18.45 -6.99
CA GLU A 293 28.08 19.59 -6.91
C GLU A 293 27.97 20.34 -5.58
N LEU A 294 26.92 20.08 -4.79
CA LEU A 294 26.78 20.64 -3.45
C LEU A 294 27.88 20.13 -2.51
N LYS A 295 28.25 20.94 -1.53
CA LYS A 295 29.10 20.47 -0.43
C LYS A 295 28.33 19.47 0.41
N ILE A 296 29.02 18.47 0.92
CA ILE A 296 28.40 17.42 1.73
C ILE A 296 27.67 17.99 2.95
N ASP A 297 28.20 19.02 3.60
CA ASP A 297 27.55 19.64 4.77
C ASP A 297 26.18 20.24 4.40
N ASN A 298 26.06 20.86 3.22
CA ASN A 298 24.78 21.38 2.73
C ASN A 298 23.80 20.26 2.35
N ILE A 299 24.30 19.11 1.88
CA ILE A 299 23.46 17.95 1.57
C ILE A 299 22.88 17.34 2.85
N LEU A 300 23.68 17.30 3.92
CA LEU A 300 23.25 16.78 5.23
C LEU A 300 22.16 17.65 5.89
N GLU A 301 22.05 18.92 5.50
CA GLU A 301 21.00 19.85 5.95
C GLU A 301 19.66 19.69 5.21
N LEU A 302 19.61 18.95 4.09
CA LEU A 302 18.37 18.72 3.36
C LEU A 302 17.57 17.60 4.03
N ASP A 303 16.28 17.80 4.30
CA ASP A 303 15.43 16.79 4.93
C ASP A 303 14.74 15.88 3.89
N ASN A 304 14.44 16.39 2.70
CA ASN A 304 13.56 15.70 1.72
C ASN A 304 14.29 15.06 0.52
N THR A 305 15.55 14.66 0.71
CA THR A 305 16.35 14.02 -0.35
C THR A 305 15.84 12.64 -0.78
N ASP A 306 15.09 11.95 0.08
CA ASP A 306 14.49 10.65 -0.27
C ASP A 306 13.37 10.77 -1.32
N VAL A 307 12.60 11.88 -1.30
CA VAL A 307 11.64 12.23 -2.34
C VAL A 307 12.34 12.40 -3.68
N LEU A 308 13.48 13.10 -3.70
CA LEU A 308 14.29 13.27 -4.91
C LEU A 308 14.80 11.93 -5.44
N CYS A 309 15.31 11.06 -4.57
CA CYS A 309 15.77 9.72 -4.97
C CYS A 309 14.65 8.80 -5.46
N LYS A 310 13.40 9.01 -5.03
CA LYS A 310 12.25 8.26 -5.51
C LYS A 310 11.84 8.68 -6.92
N ASP A 311 11.94 9.97 -7.21
CA ASP A 311 11.43 10.56 -8.45
C ASP A 311 12.47 10.67 -9.56
N PHE A 312 13.76 10.59 -9.21
CA PHE A 312 14.87 10.74 -10.14
C PHE A 312 15.95 9.66 -9.97
N VAL A 313 16.60 9.31 -11.09
CA VAL A 313 17.77 8.43 -11.08
C VAL A 313 19.02 9.29 -10.84
N LEU A 314 19.53 9.29 -9.61
CA LEU A 314 20.60 10.20 -9.15
C LEU A 314 21.94 9.46 -8.97
N ASN A 315 22.62 9.12 -10.08
CA ASN A 315 23.83 8.30 -10.04
C ASN A 315 25.08 9.09 -9.60
N ASP A 316 25.21 10.34 -10.05
CA ASP A 316 26.33 11.20 -9.67
C ASP A 316 26.24 11.58 -8.19
N TYR A 317 25.03 11.83 -7.68
CA TYR A 317 24.75 12.01 -6.26
C TYR A 317 25.14 10.77 -5.43
N LYS A 318 24.69 9.57 -5.83
CA LYS A 318 25.07 8.30 -5.16
C LYS A 318 26.60 8.14 -5.10
N LYS A 319 27.32 8.49 -6.18
CA LYS A 319 28.79 8.45 -6.23
C LYS A 319 29.44 9.53 -5.36
N HIS A 320 28.87 10.73 -5.31
CA HIS A 320 29.33 11.83 -4.47
C HIS A 320 29.23 11.45 -2.98
N LEU A 321 28.07 10.91 -2.54
CA LEU A 321 27.89 10.42 -1.18
C LEU A 321 28.90 9.32 -0.82
N LYS A 322 29.10 8.32 -1.71
CA LYS A 322 30.07 7.25 -1.48
C LYS A 322 31.50 7.78 -1.33
N THR A 323 31.90 8.75 -2.16
CA THR A 323 33.23 9.38 -2.06
C THR A 323 33.40 10.08 -0.72
N ASN A 324 32.42 10.88 -0.31
CA ASN A 324 32.47 11.60 0.97
C ASN A 324 32.42 10.67 2.18
N LEU A 325 31.65 9.58 2.13
CA LEU A 325 31.67 8.55 3.17
C LEU A 325 33.09 7.98 3.33
N ASN A 326 33.74 7.63 2.21
CA ASN A 326 35.11 7.12 2.24
C ASN A 326 36.08 8.13 2.85
N THR A 327 35.96 9.42 2.53
CA THR A 327 36.77 10.48 3.14
C THR A 327 36.48 10.65 4.63
N ALA A 328 35.23 10.61 5.07
CA ALA A 328 34.88 10.70 6.48
C ALA A 328 35.45 9.51 7.28
N VAL A 329 35.39 8.31 6.71
CA VAL A 329 36.00 7.09 7.27
C VAL A 329 37.52 7.20 7.34
N ASP A 330 38.18 7.67 6.28
CA ASP A 330 39.64 7.82 6.25
C ASP A 330 40.14 8.87 7.27
N ASN A 331 39.31 9.88 7.57
CA ASN A 331 39.57 10.90 8.59
C ASN A 331 39.14 10.48 10.01
N ASN A 332 38.58 9.29 10.18
CA ASN A 332 37.99 8.79 11.42
C ASN A 332 36.91 9.72 12.02
N ASP A 333 36.12 10.38 11.17
CA ASP A 333 35.01 11.26 11.58
C ASP A 333 33.69 10.46 11.66
N ILE A 334 33.42 9.89 12.84
CA ILE A 334 32.27 9.00 13.02
C ILE A 334 30.92 9.68 12.87
N GLN A 335 30.77 10.91 13.34
CA GLN A 335 29.49 11.61 13.24
C GLN A 335 29.16 11.89 11.78
N LYS A 336 30.12 12.45 11.05
CA LYS A 336 29.94 12.74 9.63
C LYS A 336 29.71 11.48 8.80
N ALA A 337 30.44 10.40 9.06
CA ALA A 337 30.24 9.13 8.38
C ALA A 337 28.84 8.54 8.66
N ASN A 338 28.36 8.64 9.90
CA ASN A 338 27.01 8.21 10.28
C ASN A 338 25.95 8.98 9.47
N ASP A 339 26.06 10.30 9.42
CA ASP A 339 25.06 11.15 8.78
C ASP A 339 25.06 10.96 7.25
N ILE A 340 26.23 10.80 6.63
CA ILE A 340 26.34 10.45 5.20
C ILE A 340 25.73 9.07 4.92
N LEU A 341 25.95 8.09 5.81
CA LEU A 341 25.38 6.75 5.61
C LEU A 341 23.85 6.76 5.67
N LEU A 342 23.26 7.60 6.54
CA LEU A 342 21.80 7.81 6.55
C LEU A 342 21.32 8.36 5.21
N LYS A 343 22.00 9.36 4.64
CA LYS A 343 21.70 9.87 3.28
C LYS A 343 21.85 8.82 2.19
N ILE A 344 22.86 7.95 2.27
CA ILE A 344 23.02 6.85 1.31
C ILE A 344 21.81 5.90 1.34
N LYS A 345 21.30 5.58 2.53
CA LYS A 345 20.15 4.67 2.69
C LYS A 345 18.85 5.24 2.13
N GLU A 346 18.67 6.55 2.13
CA GLU A 346 17.55 7.21 1.45
C GLU A 346 17.54 6.92 -0.06
N THR A 347 18.72 6.74 -0.67
CA THR A 347 18.85 6.47 -2.11
C THR A 347 18.44 5.05 -2.52
N THR A 348 18.22 4.15 -1.55
CA THR A 348 17.92 2.73 -1.79
C THR A 348 16.58 2.26 -1.23
N LYS A 349 15.78 3.15 -0.61
CA LYS A 349 14.47 2.78 -0.03
C LYS A 349 13.50 2.10 -1.01
N ASN A 350 13.67 2.28 -2.32
CA ASN A 350 12.77 1.75 -3.37
C ASN A 350 13.44 0.73 -4.32
N GLU A 351 14.71 0.40 -4.13
CA GLU A 351 15.45 -0.52 -4.98
C GLU A 351 15.79 -1.78 -4.19
N SER A 352 15.63 -2.98 -4.78
CA SER A 352 16.22 -4.22 -4.27
C SER A 352 17.77 -4.23 -4.34
N ALA A 353 18.36 -3.08 -4.68
CA ALA A 353 19.78 -2.85 -4.79
C ALA A 353 20.40 -2.84 -3.39
N VAL A 354 21.01 -3.96 -3.07
CA VAL A 354 21.86 -4.12 -1.91
C VAL A 354 23.02 -3.12 -1.98
N LEU A 355 23.28 -2.36 -0.91
CA LEU A 355 24.40 -1.43 -0.70
C LEU A 355 25.76 -2.18 -0.59
N LYS A 356 26.04 -3.06 -1.56
CA LYS A 356 27.28 -3.82 -1.66
C LYS A 356 28.44 -2.86 -1.94
N ASP A 357 29.60 -3.22 -1.39
CA ASP A 357 30.88 -2.56 -1.71
C ASP A 357 30.93 -1.06 -1.38
N LEU A 358 30.21 -0.60 -0.35
CA LEU A 358 30.21 0.80 0.08
C LEU A 358 31.59 1.26 0.61
N LEU A 359 32.19 0.41 1.45
CA LEU A 359 33.54 0.52 2.00
C LEU A 359 34.32 -0.74 1.62
N ASP A 360 35.65 -0.75 1.64
CA ASP A 360 36.43 -2.00 1.53
C ASP A 360 36.59 -2.68 2.92
N ASP A 361 37.08 -3.93 2.93
CA ASP A 361 37.24 -4.70 4.17
C ASP A 361 38.16 -4.02 5.18
N GLY A 362 39.24 -3.39 4.69
CA GLY A 362 40.21 -2.70 5.53
C GLY A 362 39.60 -1.49 6.21
N LYS A 363 38.82 -0.70 5.48
CA LYS A 363 38.06 0.43 6.03
C LYS A 363 37.00 0.00 7.04
N ILE A 364 36.22 -1.04 6.73
CA ILE A 364 35.21 -1.58 7.68
C ILE A 364 35.88 -1.97 8.99
N TYR A 365 37.01 -2.68 8.91
CA TYR A 365 37.77 -3.12 10.07
C TYR A 365 38.33 -1.96 10.89
N THR A 366 39.17 -1.11 10.27
CA THR A 366 39.88 -0.04 10.99
C THR A 366 38.88 0.90 11.65
N PHE A 367 37.85 1.30 10.90
CA PHE A 367 36.84 2.23 11.39
C PHE A 367 35.97 1.65 12.51
N TYR A 368 35.65 0.35 12.45
CA TYR A 368 34.95 -0.33 13.55
C TYR A 368 35.81 -0.39 14.82
N VAL A 369 37.09 -0.78 14.69
CA VAL A 369 37.99 -0.91 15.86
C VAL A 369 38.18 0.43 16.56
N ASP A 370 38.44 1.49 15.77
CA ASP A 370 38.70 2.84 16.29
C ASP A 370 37.47 3.44 17.00
N ASN A 371 36.26 2.96 16.71
CA ASN A 371 35.02 3.54 17.22
C ASN A 371 34.07 2.52 17.89
N SER A 372 34.57 1.34 18.26
CA SER A 372 33.76 0.24 18.80
C SER A 372 32.95 0.57 20.07
N SER A 373 33.36 1.61 20.81
CA SER A 373 32.67 2.13 22.00
C SER A 373 31.54 3.13 21.70
N SER A 374 31.39 3.57 20.45
CA SER A 374 30.38 4.53 20.06
C SER A 374 28.97 3.94 20.08
N THR A 375 27.99 4.76 20.48
CA THR A 375 26.57 4.40 20.46
C THR A 375 25.87 4.78 19.15
N LEU A 376 26.60 5.34 18.17
CA LEU A 376 26.04 5.74 16.89
C LEU A 376 25.61 4.53 16.04
N LEU A 377 24.58 4.74 15.24
CA LEU A 377 23.92 3.70 14.46
C LEU A 377 24.86 3.03 13.44
N ILE A 378 25.84 3.78 12.93
CA ILE A 378 26.84 3.29 11.98
C ILE A 378 27.65 2.09 12.50
N ILE A 379 27.83 1.93 13.82
CA ILE A 379 28.56 0.77 14.38
C ILE A 379 27.84 -0.54 14.06
N ASN A 380 26.52 -0.56 14.23
CA ASN A 380 25.71 -1.73 13.87
C ASN A 380 25.71 -1.97 12.35
N ASP A 381 25.81 -0.91 11.54
CA ASP A 381 25.94 -1.02 10.09
C ASP A 381 27.29 -1.60 9.68
N LEU A 382 28.40 -1.26 10.33
CA LEU A 382 29.72 -1.87 10.08
C LEU A 382 29.72 -3.37 10.41
N ILE A 383 29.07 -3.76 11.52
CA ILE A 383 28.88 -5.18 11.87
C ILE A 383 28.03 -5.88 10.81
N ALA A 384 26.94 -5.24 10.37
CA ALA A 384 26.08 -5.77 9.32
C ALA A 384 26.84 -5.94 7.98
N MET A 385 27.64 -4.95 7.57
CA MET A 385 28.51 -5.04 6.39
C MET A 385 29.54 -6.17 6.52
N ARG A 386 30.13 -6.37 7.71
CA ARG A 386 31.02 -7.50 7.99
C ARG A 386 30.29 -8.83 7.81
N ILE A 387 29.12 -9.00 8.42
CA ILE A 387 28.33 -10.24 8.34
C ILE A 387 27.92 -10.50 6.88
N ALA A 388 27.46 -9.47 6.17
CA ALA A 388 27.03 -9.54 4.78
C ALA A 388 28.12 -10.04 3.81
N ARG A 389 29.41 -9.91 4.16
CA ARG A 389 30.50 -10.48 3.35
C ARG A 389 30.77 -11.95 3.64
N GLY A 390 30.27 -12.51 4.76
CA GLY A 390 30.45 -13.92 5.10
C GLY A 390 31.92 -14.35 5.05
N GLU A 391 32.20 -15.40 4.26
CA GLU A 391 33.56 -15.89 3.98
C GLU A 391 34.39 -14.97 3.09
N LYS A 392 33.79 -14.07 2.31
CA LYS A 392 34.55 -13.18 1.41
C LYS A 392 35.28 -12.07 2.16
N PHE A 393 34.95 -11.83 3.43
CA PHE A 393 35.65 -10.84 4.25
C PHE A 393 37.08 -11.28 4.55
N ASN A 394 38.04 -10.37 4.39
CA ASN A 394 39.47 -10.61 4.57
C ASN A 394 39.76 -11.30 5.91
N THR A 395 40.43 -12.45 5.83
CA THR A 395 40.75 -13.32 6.97
C THR A 395 41.53 -12.60 8.06
N SER A 396 42.42 -11.67 7.70
CA SER A 396 43.29 -10.94 8.64
C SER A 396 42.52 -9.99 9.56
N TYR A 397 41.29 -9.62 9.18
CA TYR A 397 40.47 -8.66 9.92
C TYR A 397 39.33 -9.31 10.71
N ARG A 398 39.08 -10.61 10.54
CA ARG A 398 37.90 -11.28 11.13
C ARG A 398 37.93 -11.30 12.66
N THR A 399 39.10 -11.50 13.24
CA THR A 399 39.29 -11.67 14.70
C THR A 399 38.88 -10.44 15.50
N TYR A 400 38.91 -9.26 14.90
CA TYR A 400 38.52 -8.00 15.55
C TYR A 400 37.01 -7.86 15.77
N PHE A 401 36.20 -8.69 15.10
CA PHE A 401 34.76 -8.76 15.32
C PHE A 401 34.35 -9.92 16.26
N SER A 402 35.30 -10.77 16.69
CA SER A 402 34.98 -11.94 17.51
C SER A 402 34.30 -11.55 18.82
N ASP A 403 34.78 -10.50 19.48
CA ASP A 403 34.23 -10.06 20.77
C ASP A 403 32.75 -9.68 20.64
N VAL A 404 32.38 -8.93 19.60
CA VAL A 404 30.98 -8.56 19.37
C VAL A 404 30.13 -9.71 18.87
N LEU A 405 30.65 -10.56 17.97
CA LEU A 405 29.90 -11.72 17.45
C LEU A 405 29.61 -12.76 18.54
N ASN A 406 30.43 -12.83 19.59
CA ASN A 406 30.22 -13.72 20.74
C ASN A 406 29.32 -13.11 21.82
N THR A 407 28.83 -11.88 21.67
CA THR A 407 27.91 -11.28 22.64
C THR A 407 26.50 -11.87 22.54
N ASN A 408 25.85 -12.01 23.69
CA ASN A 408 24.44 -12.36 23.78
C ASN A 408 23.59 -11.10 24.03
N ASP A 409 23.47 -10.24 23.02
CA ASP A 409 22.73 -8.98 23.07
C ASP A 409 21.55 -8.99 22.09
N GLU A 410 20.35 -9.29 22.61
CA GLU A 410 19.14 -9.41 21.79
C GLU A 410 18.68 -8.08 21.19
N ASN A 411 18.88 -6.96 21.90
CA ASN A 411 18.51 -5.64 21.40
C ASN A 411 19.40 -5.25 20.23
N LYS A 412 20.71 -5.43 20.38
CA LYS A 412 21.67 -5.22 19.29
C LYS A 412 21.41 -6.15 18.11
N ALA A 413 21.05 -7.40 18.37
CA ALA A 413 20.67 -8.34 17.33
C ALA A 413 19.48 -7.86 16.51
N LYS A 414 18.43 -7.37 17.18
CA LYS A 414 17.25 -6.78 16.51
C LYS A 414 17.61 -5.55 15.69
N ASP A 415 18.42 -4.64 16.24
CA ASP A 415 18.86 -3.43 15.54
C ASP A 415 19.69 -3.74 14.28
N ILE A 416 20.56 -4.75 14.36
CA ILE A 416 21.33 -5.22 13.20
C ILE A 416 20.41 -5.93 12.20
N GLY A 417 19.48 -6.77 12.66
CA GLY A 417 18.50 -7.48 11.82
C GLY A 417 17.67 -6.52 10.96
N ASN A 418 17.27 -5.37 11.51
CA ASN A 418 16.52 -4.34 10.80
C ASN A 418 17.34 -3.60 9.72
N LYS A 419 18.66 -3.77 9.70
CA LYS A 419 19.57 -3.05 8.80
C LYS A 419 20.34 -3.96 7.85
N ILE A 420 20.57 -5.22 8.23
CA ILE A 420 21.45 -6.13 7.50
C ILE A 420 20.97 -6.43 6.08
N LEU A 421 19.65 -6.36 5.86
CA LEU A 421 19.04 -6.54 4.55
C LEU A 421 19.40 -5.44 3.55
N ASN A 422 19.92 -4.29 4.02
CA ASN A 422 20.53 -3.30 3.14
C ASN A 422 21.83 -3.79 2.48
N TYR A 423 22.50 -4.80 3.06
CA TYR A 423 23.85 -5.23 2.66
C TYR A 423 23.92 -6.67 2.12
N ILE A 424 22.88 -7.49 2.35
CA ILE A 424 22.76 -8.86 1.84
C ILE A 424 21.28 -9.26 1.78
N SER A 425 20.88 -10.13 0.84
CA SER A 425 19.52 -10.66 0.84
C SER A 425 19.32 -11.65 1.98
N PHE A 426 18.07 -11.85 2.42
CA PHE A 426 17.74 -12.79 3.48
C PHE A 426 18.19 -14.22 3.14
N GLY A 427 17.99 -14.65 1.88
CA GLY A 427 18.41 -15.97 1.41
C GLY A 427 19.93 -16.19 1.52
N GLU A 428 20.73 -15.25 1.01
CA GLU A 428 22.20 -15.35 1.09
C GLU A 428 22.72 -15.24 2.53
N LEU A 429 22.03 -14.47 3.38
CA LEU A 429 22.35 -14.35 4.80
C LEU A 429 22.18 -15.69 5.53
N LEU A 430 21.06 -16.39 5.30
CA LEU A 430 20.82 -17.72 5.88
C LEU A 430 21.85 -18.74 5.41
N ILE A 431 22.17 -18.75 4.12
CA ILE A 431 23.18 -19.65 3.56
C ILE A 431 24.57 -19.38 4.18
N SER A 432 24.88 -18.11 4.46
CA SER A 432 26.14 -17.71 5.10
C SER A 432 26.25 -18.14 6.58
N SER A 433 25.22 -18.76 7.16
CA SER A 433 25.23 -19.20 8.56
C SER A 433 26.37 -20.17 8.89
N GLU A 434 26.83 -20.96 7.93
CA GLU A 434 27.94 -21.91 8.11
C GLU A 434 29.25 -21.24 8.55
N HIS A 435 29.43 -19.96 8.22
CA HIS A 435 30.62 -19.19 8.60
C HIS A 435 30.52 -18.58 10.00
N PHE A 436 29.36 -18.70 10.65
CA PHE A 436 29.04 -18.05 11.92
C PHE A 436 28.51 -19.05 12.97
N ASN A 437 28.84 -20.33 12.85
CA ASN A 437 28.36 -21.42 13.73
C ASN A 437 28.55 -21.19 15.24
N ASP A 438 29.59 -20.45 15.61
CA ASP A 438 29.94 -20.14 17.00
C ASP A 438 29.47 -18.74 17.45
N SER A 439 28.92 -17.94 16.53
CA SER A 439 28.46 -16.58 16.79
C SER A 439 27.07 -16.58 17.44
N ILE A 440 27.02 -16.20 18.71
CA ILE A 440 25.77 -16.04 19.46
C ILE A 440 24.97 -14.87 18.89
N LEU A 441 25.63 -13.75 18.58
CA LEU A 441 24.97 -12.57 18.04
C LEU A 441 24.32 -12.86 16.68
N PHE A 442 25.03 -13.56 15.78
CA PHE A 442 24.50 -13.91 14.46
C PHE A 442 23.23 -14.77 14.58
N LYS A 443 23.26 -15.79 15.45
CA LYS A 443 22.08 -16.60 15.73
C LYS A 443 20.91 -15.74 16.20
N ASN A 444 21.14 -14.83 17.14
CA ASN A 444 20.09 -13.96 17.67
C ASN A 444 19.56 -13.00 16.59
N ILE A 445 20.41 -12.51 15.68
CA ILE A 445 19.99 -11.69 14.53
C ILE A 445 18.97 -12.49 13.71
N ILE A 446 19.32 -13.71 13.28
CA ILE A 446 18.40 -14.54 12.47
C ILE A 446 17.10 -14.84 13.21
N LEU A 447 17.17 -15.21 14.49
CA LEU A 447 15.97 -15.49 15.29
C LEU A 447 15.07 -14.27 15.47
N SER A 448 15.65 -13.07 15.66
CA SER A 448 14.89 -11.83 15.72
C SER A 448 14.18 -11.53 14.40
N MET A 449 14.82 -11.86 13.27
CA MET A 449 14.23 -11.68 11.94
C MET A 449 13.09 -12.66 11.70
N PHE A 450 13.19 -13.92 12.17
CA PHE A 450 12.08 -14.88 12.07
C PHE A 450 10.81 -14.36 12.77
N ALA A 451 10.97 -13.69 13.91
CA ALA A 451 9.85 -13.13 14.67
C ALA A 451 9.26 -11.85 14.05
N ASP A 452 9.98 -11.18 13.14
CA ASP A 452 9.56 -9.90 12.56
C ASP A 452 9.02 -10.08 11.13
N SER A 453 7.69 -10.03 11.01
CA SER A 453 6.98 -10.12 9.73
C SER A 453 6.95 -8.81 8.95
N SER A 454 7.45 -7.70 9.51
CA SER A 454 7.50 -6.39 8.83
C SER A 454 8.70 -6.24 7.89
N LEU A 455 9.69 -7.12 8.03
CA LEU A 455 10.88 -7.13 7.19
C LEU A 455 10.57 -7.65 5.78
N ASP A 456 11.05 -6.94 4.76
CA ASP A 456 10.97 -7.39 3.36
C ASP A 456 12.06 -8.45 3.08
N LYS A 457 11.71 -9.72 3.35
CA LYS A 457 12.63 -10.86 3.25
C LYS A 457 12.61 -11.44 1.84
N TRP A 458 13.61 -11.09 1.04
CA TRP A 458 13.81 -11.69 -0.27
C TRP A 458 14.76 -12.91 -0.23
N ALA A 459 14.31 -14.04 -0.77
CA ALA A 459 15.09 -15.27 -0.87
C ALA A 459 14.65 -16.15 -2.05
N ASP A 460 15.59 -16.98 -2.54
CA ASP A 460 15.29 -18.13 -3.40
C ASP A 460 15.00 -19.35 -2.52
N ILE A 461 13.74 -19.76 -2.47
CA ILE A 461 13.28 -20.82 -1.59
C ILE A 461 13.91 -22.18 -1.94
N ASN A 462 14.15 -22.46 -3.22
CA ASN A 462 14.75 -23.73 -3.64
C ASN A 462 16.19 -23.83 -3.14
N LYS A 463 16.95 -22.73 -3.27
CA LYS A 463 18.32 -22.65 -2.75
C LYS A 463 18.38 -22.80 -1.22
N LEU A 464 17.37 -22.31 -0.49
CA LEU A 464 17.26 -22.50 0.96
C LEU A 464 16.94 -23.95 1.33
N ILE A 465 16.07 -24.62 0.57
CA ILE A 465 15.74 -26.04 0.77
C ILE A 465 16.98 -26.91 0.54
N GLU A 466 17.73 -26.68 -0.54
CA GLU A 466 18.99 -27.40 -0.83
C GLU A 466 20.01 -27.26 0.31
N ASN A 467 20.03 -26.13 1.01
CA ASN A 467 20.95 -25.85 2.11
C ASN A 467 20.32 -26.06 3.50
N TYR A 468 19.12 -26.63 3.60
CA TYR A 468 18.33 -26.67 4.83
C TYR A 468 19.09 -27.28 6.02
N GLY A 469 19.66 -28.48 5.85
CA GLY A 469 20.41 -29.15 6.92
C GLY A 469 21.66 -28.38 7.38
N LYS A 470 22.35 -27.69 6.44
CA LYS A 470 23.48 -26.83 6.79
C LYS A 470 23.03 -25.64 7.62
N ILE A 471 21.97 -24.96 7.19
CA ILE A 471 21.43 -23.78 7.89
C ILE A 471 20.94 -24.16 9.29
N LYS A 472 20.15 -25.23 9.39
CA LYS A 472 19.56 -25.70 10.65
C LYS A 472 20.63 -26.10 11.66
N SER A 473 21.64 -26.85 11.23
CA SER A 473 22.75 -27.26 12.08
C SER A 473 23.65 -26.09 12.51
N SER A 474 23.99 -25.18 11.58
CA SER A 474 24.82 -23.99 11.81
C SER A 474 24.22 -23.06 12.86
N LEU A 475 22.92 -22.78 12.73
CA LEU A 475 22.16 -21.95 13.66
C LEU A 475 21.74 -22.70 14.93
N LYS A 476 22.00 -24.02 15.01
CA LYS A 476 21.57 -24.90 16.12
C LYS A 476 20.07 -24.72 16.40
N LEU A 477 19.27 -24.67 15.34
CA LEU A 477 17.81 -24.54 15.41
C LEU A 477 17.21 -25.89 15.81
N LYS A 478 16.10 -25.84 16.53
CA LYS A 478 15.39 -27.04 16.99
C LYS A 478 14.01 -27.10 16.34
N ASP A 479 13.48 -28.31 16.28
CA ASP A 479 12.12 -28.57 15.81
C ASP A 479 11.82 -27.92 14.45
N LYS A 480 10.58 -27.46 14.25
CA LYS A 480 10.11 -26.87 13.00
C LYS A 480 10.46 -25.38 12.82
N GLN A 481 11.43 -24.82 13.54
CA GLN A 481 11.70 -23.37 13.48
C GLN A 481 12.06 -22.90 12.06
N LEU A 482 13.04 -23.55 11.42
CA LEU A 482 13.44 -23.19 10.06
C LEU A 482 12.32 -23.51 9.06
N LEU A 483 11.70 -24.68 9.20
CA LEU A 483 10.61 -25.10 8.30
C LEU A 483 9.41 -24.15 8.38
N ASN A 484 9.04 -23.66 9.57
CA ASN A 484 7.98 -22.67 9.76
C ASN A 484 8.32 -21.34 9.07
N GLU A 485 9.56 -20.87 9.20
CA GLU A 485 9.99 -19.66 8.49
C GLU A 485 9.81 -19.88 6.98
N LEU A 486 10.41 -20.94 6.43
CA LEU A 486 10.34 -21.25 5.00
C LEU A 486 8.91 -21.48 4.47
N ASN A 487 7.98 -21.84 5.35
CA ASN A 487 6.57 -22.07 5.01
C ASN A 487 5.82 -20.79 4.59
N GLU A 488 6.36 -19.60 4.89
CA GLU A 488 5.79 -18.32 4.43
C GLU A 488 5.93 -18.13 2.90
N TRP A 489 6.83 -18.89 2.26
CA TRP A 489 7.04 -18.84 0.81
C TRP A 489 6.24 -19.92 0.08
N THR A 490 5.78 -19.60 -1.13
CA THR A 490 5.12 -20.57 -2.00
C THR A 490 6.17 -21.42 -2.73
N VAL A 491 6.15 -22.73 -2.52
CA VAL A 491 6.97 -23.69 -3.28
C VAL A 491 6.15 -24.24 -4.43
N VAL A 492 6.62 -24.05 -5.67
CA VAL A 492 5.98 -24.60 -6.85
C VAL A 492 6.49 -26.04 -7.05
N ASN A 493 5.56 -27.01 -7.07
CA ASN A 493 5.89 -28.44 -7.15
C ASN A 493 6.75 -28.84 -8.38
N SER A 494 6.74 -28.06 -9.46
CA SER A 494 7.57 -28.31 -10.65
C SER A 494 9.06 -28.06 -10.41
N ASP A 495 9.38 -27.16 -9.48
CA ASP A 495 10.73 -26.60 -9.35
C ASP A 495 11.52 -27.27 -8.22
N LEU A 496 10.83 -28.04 -7.37
CA LEU A 496 11.45 -28.81 -6.31
C LEU A 496 12.14 -30.06 -6.89
N LEU A 497 13.47 -30.05 -6.84
CA LEU A 497 14.29 -31.22 -7.13
C LEU A 497 14.40 -32.07 -5.87
N LEU A 498 13.98 -33.34 -5.96
CA LEU A 498 14.13 -34.29 -4.85
C LEU A 498 15.56 -34.85 -4.74
N GLU A 499 16.35 -34.69 -5.80
CA GLU A 499 17.77 -35.00 -5.83
C GLU A 499 18.53 -34.09 -4.85
N ASP A 500 19.47 -34.66 -4.09
CA ASP A 500 20.37 -33.95 -3.16
C ASP A 500 19.74 -33.24 -1.95
N LEU A 501 18.46 -33.49 -1.64
CA LEU A 501 17.84 -32.99 -0.40
C LEU A 501 18.47 -33.61 0.85
N SER A 502 18.72 -32.78 1.87
CA SER A 502 19.24 -33.26 3.16
C SER A 502 18.20 -34.12 3.90
N ASP A 503 18.66 -35.19 4.56
CA ASP A 503 17.80 -36.04 5.40
C ASP A 503 17.03 -35.24 6.44
N GLU A 504 17.66 -34.22 7.01
CA GLU A 504 17.05 -33.37 8.03
C GLU A 504 15.82 -32.60 7.50
N PHE A 505 15.85 -32.15 6.24
CA PHE A 505 14.68 -31.53 5.59
C PHE A 505 13.57 -32.54 5.37
N ILE A 506 13.91 -33.73 4.87
CA ILE A 506 12.95 -34.79 4.55
C ILE A 506 12.25 -35.27 5.82
N ASP A 507 13.01 -35.56 6.87
CA ASP A 507 12.50 -35.97 8.17
C ASP A 507 11.58 -34.92 8.79
N ASP A 508 11.97 -33.64 8.74
CA ASP A 508 11.12 -32.54 9.23
C ASP A 508 9.82 -32.43 8.41
N CYS A 509 9.87 -32.56 7.08
CA CYS A 509 8.69 -32.51 6.22
C CYS A 509 7.70 -33.63 6.53
N PHE A 510 8.18 -34.86 6.74
CA PHE A 510 7.30 -35.96 7.15
C PHE A 510 6.78 -35.80 8.58
N LYS A 511 7.58 -35.23 9.49
CA LYS A 511 7.17 -34.98 10.88
C LYS A 511 6.14 -33.86 11.01
N TYR A 512 6.23 -32.82 10.18
CA TYR A 512 5.39 -31.62 10.21
C TYR A 512 4.59 -31.45 8.91
N SER A 513 3.86 -32.50 8.54
CA SER A 513 3.11 -32.61 7.28
C SER A 513 1.92 -31.65 7.14
N ASP A 514 1.60 -30.88 8.17
CA ASP A 514 0.56 -29.85 8.16
C ASP A 514 0.98 -28.58 7.40
N LEU A 515 2.29 -28.32 7.31
CA LEU A 515 2.88 -27.15 6.63
C LEU A 515 2.72 -27.24 5.10
N SER A 516 2.55 -26.09 4.43
CA SER A 516 2.38 -26.00 2.97
C SER A 516 3.61 -26.52 2.23
N ILE A 517 4.81 -26.09 2.65
CA ILE A 517 6.09 -26.55 2.09
C ILE A 517 6.22 -28.08 2.19
N SER A 518 5.82 -28.66 3.33
CA SER A 518 5.87 -30.10 3.56
C SER A 518 4.84 -30.84 2.71
N LYS A 519 3.63 -30.30 2.54
CA LYS A 519 2.62 -30.86 1.63
C LYS A 519 3.11 -30.88 0.18
N SER A 520 3.71 -29.79 -0.29
CA SER A 520 4.31 -29.71 -1.63
C SER A 520 5.40 -30.77 -1.82
N PHE A 521 6.30 -30.93 -0.85
CA PHE A 521 7.32 -31.98 -0.88
C PHE A 521 6.70 -33.39 -0.89
N ILE A 522 5.76 -33.68 0.01
CA ILE A 522 5.12 -35.01 0.13
C ILE A 522 4.34 -35.35 -1.15
N GLU A 523 3.62 -34.39 -1.72
CA GLU A 523 2.88 -34.56 -2.97
C GLU A 523 3.85 -34.88 -4.11
N LYS A 524 4.92 -34.09 -4.27
CA LYS A 524 5.95 -34.32 -5.28
C LYS A 524 6.63 -35.67 -5.11
N PHE A 525 7.02 -36.02 -3.87
CA PHE A 525 7.63 -37.31 -3.52
C PHE A 525 6.76 -38.49 -3.98
N ASN A 526 5.45 -38.42 -3.75
CA ASN A 526 4.52 -39.47 -4.16
C ASN A 526 4.24 -39.49 -5.67
N GLN A 527 4.05 -38.32 -6.29
CA GLN A 527 3.79 -38.20 -7.73
C GLN A 527 4.98 -38.68 -8.56
N GLU A 528 6.20 -38.33 -8.15
CA GLU A 528 7.42 -38.74 -8.83
C GLU A 528 7.57 -40.26 -8.82
N PHE A 529 7.42 -40.91 -7.66
CA PHE A 529 7.47 -42.37 -7.57
C PHE A 529 6.39 -43.03 -8.42
N GLN A 530 5.15 -42.56 -8.34
CA GLN A 530 4.02 -43.11 -9.09
C GLN A 530 4.22 -43.01 -10.60
N GLY A 531 4.86 -41.93 -11.06
CA GLY A 531 5.10 -41.64 -12.47
C GLY A 531 6.31 -42.35 -13.08
N LEU A 532 7.10 -43.10 -12.30
CA LEU A 532 8.26 -43.83 -12.81
C LEU A 532 7.84 -44.96 -13.76
N ASP A 533 8.68 -45.19 -14.76
CA ASP A 533 8.62 -46.38 -15.59
C ASP A 533 9.43 -47.54 -14.97
N ASN A 534 9.47 -48.67 -15.67
CA ASN A 534 10.18 -49.86 -15.18
C ASN A 534 11.68 -49.62 -14.97
N ASP A 535 12.32 -48.75 -15.74
CA ASP A 535 13.74 -48.44 -15.59
C ASP A 535 13.97 -47.46 -14.43
N GLY A 536 13.08 -46.49 -14.24
CA GLY A 536 13.03 -45.63 -13.05
C GLY A 536 12.91 -46.43 -11.76
N TYR A 537 11.95 -47.38 -11.67
CA TYR A 537 11.84 -48.25 -10.49
C TYR A 537 13.10 -49.10 -10.26
N LYS A 538 13.79 -49.55 -11.33
CA LYS A 538 15.05 -50.28 -11.18
C LYS A 538 16.13 -49.37 -10.58
N ILE A 539 16.18 -48.09 -10.93
CA ILE A 539 17.12 -47.14 -10.34
C ILE A 539 16.88 -47.03 -8.83
N VAL A 540 15.62 -46.80 -8.42
CA VAL A 540 15.22 -46.72 -7.00
C VAL A 540 15.67 -47.96 -6.23
N PHE A 541 15.34 -49.15 -6.71
CA PHE A 541 15.65 -50.40 -6.00
C PHE A 541 17.10 -50.87 -6.13
N ASN A 542 17.92 -50.22 -6.97
CA ASN A 542 19.35 -50.50 -7.09
C ASN A 542 20.22 -49.55 -6.24
N SER A 543 19.68 -48.44 -5.75
CA SER A 543 20.42 -47.43 -5.00
C SER A 543 19.84 -47.26 -3.60
N GLU A 544 20.58 -47.69 -2.57
CA GLU A 544 20.17 -47.47 -1.18
C GLU A 544 20.20 -45.99 -0.75
N LYS A 545 20.80 -45.13 -1.58
CA LYS A 545 20.84 -43.68 -1.40
C LYS A 545 19.64 -42.96 -2.01
N ASP A 546 18.87 -43.67 -2.84
CA ASP A 546 17.69 -43.13 -3.46
C ASP A 546 16.66 -42.70 -2.41
N ILE A 547 16.07 -41.52 -2.61
CA ILE A 547 15.14 -40.91 -1.65
C ILE A 547 13.90 -41.79 -1.45
N HIS A 548 13.33 -42.36 -2.52
CA HIS A 548 12.15 -43.21 -2.44
C HIS A 548 12.48 -44.56 -1.80
N PHE A 549 13.67 -45.11 -2.03
CA PHE A 549 14.11 -46.33 -1.35
C PHE A 549 14.25 -46.10 0.16
N LYS A 550 14.94 -45.01 0.55
CA LYS A 550 15.23 -44.71 1.95
C LYS A 550 13.97 -44.37 2.75
N TYR A 551 13.07 -43.58 2.15
CA TYR A 551 11.84 -43.10 2.78
C TYR A 551 10.58 -43.86 2.31
N PHE A 552 10.74 -45.08 1.78
CA PHE A 552 9.66 -45.89 1.20
C PHE A 552 8.45 -46.04 2.14
N GLY A 553 8.70 -46.12 3.45
CA GLY A 553 7.64 -46.23 4.46
C GLY A 553 6.63 -45.08 4.44
N TYR A 554 7.02 -43.91 3.94
CA TYR A 554 6.19 -42.70 3.84
C TYR A 554 5.43 -42.57 2.51
N LEU A 555 5.63 -43.48 1.54
CA LEU A 555 4.83 -43.48 0.32
C LEU A 555 3.36 -43.74 0.62
N ASP A 556 2.47 -43.01 -0.04
CA ASP A 556 1.04 -43.18 0.04
C ASP A 556 0.59 -44.48 -0.64
N SER A 557 -0.50 -45.06 -0.16
CA SER A 557 -1.09 -46.26 -0.76
C SER A 557 -1.45 -46.10 -2.25
N MET A 558 -1.67 -44.87 -2.72
CA MET A 558 -2.03 -44.57 -4.11
C MET A 558 -0.82 -44.39 -5.03
N SER A 559 0.38 -44.13 -4.49
CA SER A 559 1.60 -43.98 -5.29
C SER A 559 2.23 -45.33 -5.65
N LEU A 560 1.90 -46.40 -4.93
CA LEU A 560 2.34 -47.76 -5.22
C LEU A 560 1.62 -48.31 -6.46
N THR A 561 2.38 -48.82 -7.44
CA THR A 561 1.84 -49.30 -8.72
C THR A 561 2.16 -50.79 -8.94
N GLN A 562 1.45 -51.43 -9.86
CA GLN A 562 1.76 -52.83 -10.23
C GLN A 562 3.17 -52.95 -10.82
N SER A 563 3.56 -52.01 -11.69
CA SER A 563 4.91 -51.94 -12.23
C SER A 563 5.97 -51.82 -11.12
N SER A 564 5.75 -50.98 -10.10
CA SER A 564 6.70 -50.83 -9.00
C SER A 564 6.83 -52.11 -8.17
N LEU A 565 5.72 -52.83 -7.94
CA LEU A 565 5.70 -54.11 -7.25
C LEU A 565 6.41 -55.22 -8.04
N ASP A 566 6.21 -55.28 -9.36
CA ASP A 566 6.84 -56.30 -10.20
C ASP A 566 8.36 -56.10 -10.28
N VAL A 567 8.83 -54.86 -10.45
CA VAL A 567 10.26 -54.55 -10.42
C VAL A 567 10.85 -54.80 -9.03
N PHE A 568 10.14 -54.41 -7.96
CA PHE A 568 10.55 -54.70 -6.59
C PHE A 568 10.71 -56.21 -6.37
N LYS A 569 9.72 -57.01 -6.79
CA LYS A 569 9.72 -58.48 -6.64
C LYS A 569 10.96 -59.11 -7.28
N GLU A 570 11.28 -58.73 -8.53
CA GLU A 570 12.48 -59.23 -9.21
C GLU A 570 13.76 -58.90 -8.44
N ARG A 571 13.88 -57.67 -7.95
CA ARG A 571 15.06 -57.23 -7.17
C ARG A 571 15.12 -57.88 -5.80
N PHE A 572 13.98 -58.02 -5.13
CA PHE A 572 13.88 -58.66 -3.82
C PHE A 572 14.31 -60.13 -3.89
N LEU A 573 13.91 -60.85 -4.95
CA LEU A 573 14.35 -62.23 -5.20
C LEU A 573 15.87 -62.34 -5.36
N LEU A 574 16.48 -61.44 -6.13
CA LEU A 574 17.95 -61.38 -6.26
C LEU A 574 18.61 -61.13 -4.91
N LYS A 575 18.07 -60.23 -4.09
CA LYS A 575 18.61 -59.95 -2.74
C LYS A 575 18.48 -61.15 -1.81
N ILE A 576 17.37 -61.89 -1.85
CA ILE A 576 17.24 -63.15 -1.11
C ILE A 576 18.29 -64.16 -1.58
N GLN A 577 18.46 -64.33 -2.90
CA GLN A 577 19.44 -65.26 -3.46
C GLN A 577 20.88 -64.92 -3.05
N GLU A 578 21.20 -63.63 -2.95
CA GLU A 578 22.49 -63.14 -2.48
C GLU A 578 22.65 -63.14 -0.94
N ASN A 579 21.62 -63.51 -0.18
CA ASN A 579 21.52 -63.33 1.28
C ASN A 579 21.77 -61.88 1.74
N LYS A 580 21.20 -60.91 1.00
CA LYS A 580 21.28 -59.46 1.26
C LYS A 580 19.90 -58.82 1.48
N ASP A 581 18.88 -59.61 1.83
CA ASP A 581 17.53 -59.17 2.16
C ASP A 581 17.43 -58.64 3.61
N ASP A 582 18.05 -57.48 3.83
CA ASP A 582 18.05 -56.81 5.14
C ASP A 582 16.65 -56.31 5.57
N GLU A 583 16.54 -55.74 6.77
CA GLU A 583 15.28 -55.25 7.33
C GLU A 583 14.57 -54.21 6.44
N ARG A 584 15.30 -53.42 5.65
CA ARG A 584 14.71 -52.39 4.77
C ARG A 584 13.89 -53.03 3.67
N TRP A 585 14.41 -54.08 3.03
CA TRP A 585 13.69 -54.83 2.00
C TRP A 585 12.40 -55.45 2.54
N TRP A 586 12.45 -55.99 3.77
CA TRP A 586 11.26 -56.53 4.43
C TRP A 586 10.26 -55.45 4.83
N LYS A 587 10.71 -54.24 5.22
CA LYS A 587 9.82 -53.09 5.45
C LYS A 587 9.10 -52.65 4.16
N ILE A 588 9.79 -52.65 3.03
CA ILE A 588 9.20 -52.35 1.72
C ILE A 588 8.15 -53.42 1.36
N PHE A 589 8.49 -54.70 1.51
CA PHE A 589 7.53 -55.78 1.26
C PHE A 589 6.28 -55.66 2.15
N ASN A 590 6.45 -55.37 3.44
CA ASN A 590 5.34 -55.14 4.37
C ASN A 590 4.47 -53.94 3.97
N LYS A 591 5.06 -52.89 3.38
CA LYS A 591 4.32 -51.73 2.89
C LYS A 591 3.42 -52.10 1.70
N TYR A 592 3.92 -52.91 0.77
CA TYR A 592 3.10 -53.47 -0.31
C TYR A 592 2.01 -54.40 0.22
N GLU A 593 2.34 -55.25 1.19
CA GLU A 593 1.39 -56.16 1.82
C GLU A 593 0.25 -55.42 2.53
N ALA A 594 0.56 -54.35 3.25
CA ALA A 594 -0.44 -53.48 3.86
C ALA A 594 -1.37 -52.83 2.82
N ASN A 595 -0.92 -52.70 1.57
CA ASN A 595 -1.70 -52.20 0.44
C ASN A 595 -2.35 -53.30 -0.42
N ASN A 596 -2.34 -54.57 0.03
CA ASN A 596 -2.81 -55.71 -0.76
C ASN A 596 -4.26 -55.59 -1.25
N SER A 597 -5.11 -54.85 -0.54
CA SER A 597 -6.51 -54.63 -0.94
C SER A 597 -6.66 -53.83 -2.23
N LYS A 598 -5.68 -52.97 -2.55
CA LYS A 598 -5.62 -52.19 -3.80
C LYS A 598 -4.66 -52.82 -4.81
N LEU A 599 -3.55 -53.36 -4.33
CA LEU A 599 -2.48 -53.91 -5.15
C LEU A 599 -2.11 -55.31 -4.67
N SER A 600 -2.68 -56.34 -5.30
CA SER A 600 -2.51 -57.72 -4.83
C SER A 600 -1.06 -58.19 -4.93
N ILE A 601 -0.52 -58.68 -3.81
CA ILE A 601 0.81 -59.28 -3.73
C ILE A 601 0.79 -60.80 -3.95
N GLU A 602 -0.38 -61.41 -4.16
CA GLU A 602 -0.53 -62.87 -4.22
C GLU A 602 0.27 -63.49 -5.37
N ASN A 603 0.30 -62.85 -6.54
CA ASN A 603 1.11 -63.35 -7.66
C ASN A 603 2.60 -63.23 -7.35
N SER A 604 3.03 -62.13 -6.74
CA SER A 604 4.41 -61.96 -6.30
C SER A 604 4.81 -63.02 -5.27
N LEU A 605 3.93 -63.35 -4.33
CA LEU A 605 4.13 -64.44 -3.37
C LEU A 605 4.23 -65.80 -4.05
N LYS A 606 3.37 -66.10 -5.05
CA LYS A 606 3.45 -67.35 -5.83
C LYS A 606 4.77 -67.44 -6.60
N ASP A 607 5.17 -66.36 -7.27
CA ASP A 607 6.43 -66.30 -8.00
C ASP A 607 7.62 -66.57 -7.06
N ILE A 608 7.63 -65.91 -5.89
CA ILE A 608 8.69 -66.10 -4.89
C ILE A 608 8.71 -67.54 -4.36
N ARG A 609 7.54 -68.09 -4.03
CA ARG A 609 7.39 -69.49 -3.61
C ARG A 609 7.93 -70.44 -4.67
N ASP A 610 7.60 -70.22 -5.93
CA ASP A 610 7.99 -71.11 -7.03
C ASP A 610 9.51 -71.10 -7.26
N GLN A 611 10.21 -69.98 -7.00
CA GLN A 611 11.68 -69.98 -7.00
C GLN A 611 12.29 -70.89 -5.93
N PHE A 612 11.66 -71.00 -4.76
CA PHE A 612 12.08 -71.94 -3.71
C PHE A 612 11.71 -73.39 -4.03
N LEU A 613 10.48 -73.64 -4.52
CA LEU A 613 10.01 -74.98 -4.87
C LEU A 613 10.84 -75.62 -5.98
N ASN A 614 11.19 -74.84 -7.00
CA ASN A 614 11.97 -75.30 -8.14
C ASN A 614 13.48 -75.38 -7.84
N GLY A 615 13.91 -74.96 -6.64
CA GLY A 615 15.32 -75.00 -6.23
C GLY A 615 16.21 -73.99 -6.93
N HIS A 616 15.65 -72.95 -7.55
CA HIS A 616 16.42 -71.86 -8.16
C HIS A 616 17.08 -70.96 -7.11
N ILE A 617 16.44 -70.82 -5.93
CA ILE A 617 16.98 -70.07 -4.79
C ILE A 617 17.06 -71.01 -3.58
N GLU A 618 18.21 -71.05 -2.93
CA GLU A 618 18.37 -71.79 -1.68
C GLU A 618 17.67 -71.05 -0.54
N LEU A 619 16.56 -71.62 -0.07
CA LEU A 619 15.86 -71.10 1.10
C LEU A 619 16.68 -71.33 2.37
N ASN A 620 16.99 -70.23 3.07
CA ASN A 620 17.67 -70.20 4.37
C ASN A 620 16.66 -70.01 5.54
N LEU A 621 17.12 -70.21 6.78
CA LEU A 621 16.27 -70.14 7.98
C LEU A 621 15.73 -68.72 8.28
N GLY A 622 16.54 -67.68 8.09
CA GLY A 622 16.14 -66.30 8.39
C GLY A 622 15.07 -65.78 7.43
N THR A 623 15.19 -66.09 6.13
CA THR A 623 14.21 -65.75 5.11
C THR A 623 12.90 -66.50 5.33
N ILE A 624 12.94 -67.81 5.65
CA ILE A 624 11.70 -68.58 5.83
C ILE A 624 10.90 -68.13 7.06
N GLN A 625 11.58 -67.77 8.16
CA GLN A 625 10.92 -67.23 9.35
C GLN A 625 10.13 -65.95 9.03
N LYS A 626 10.61 -65.13 8.09
CA LYS A 626 9.93 -63.91 7.68
C LYS A 626 8.83 -64.16 6.63
N ILE A 627 9.07 -65.03 5.64
CA ILE A 627 8.14 -65.19 4.50
C ILE A 627 7.01 -66.19 4.75
N LEU A 628 7.24 -67.22 5.58
CA LEU A 628 6.26 -68.27 5.83
C LEU A 628 4.92 -67.75 6.37
N PRO A 629 4.88 -66.78 7.31
CA PRO A 629 3.62 -66.17 7.75
C PRO A 629 2.79 -65.60 6.60
N PHE A 630 3.42 -64.99 5.58
CA PHE A 630 2.72 -64.48 4.41
C PHE A 630 2.17 -65.59 3.53
N PHE A 631 2.96 -66.65 3.27
CA PHE A 631 2.46 -67.80 2.52
C PHE A 631 1.25 -68.46 3.18
N ILE A 632 1.22 -68.51 4.51
CA ILE A 632 0.09 -69.04 5.27
C ILE A 632 -1.10 -68.08 5.17
N LYS A 633 -0.89 -66.78 5.44
CA LYS A 633 -1.94 -65.75 5.43
C LYS A 633 -2.69 -65.71 4.08
N TYR A 634 -1.97 -65.84 2.97
CA TYR A 634 -2.51 -65.79 1.62
C TYR A 634 -2.74 -67.17 0.99
N ASN A 635 -2.77 -68.24 1.81
CA ASN A 635 -3.00 -69.62 1.36
C ASN A 635 -2.20 -70.01 0.10
N SER A 636 -0.93 -69.60 0.08
CA SER A 636 -0.05 -69.75 -1.08
C SER A 636 0.66 -71.11 -1.09
N LEU A 637 0.41 -72.01 -0.14
CA LEU A 637 1.06 -73.33 -0.09
C LEU A 637 0.10 -74.41 -0.62
N ASP A 638 0.46 -75.07 -1.72
CA ASP A 638 -0.33 -76.16 -2.32
C ASP A 638 0.16 -77.55 -1.87
N SER A 639 -0.74 -78.33 -1.30
CA SER A 639 -0.54 -79.73 -0.90
C SER A 639 -0.05 -80.67 -2.02
N SER A 640 -0.25 -80.32 -3.29
CA SER A 640 0.22 -81.09 -4.46
C SER A 640 1.73 -80.94 -4.72
N THR A 641 2.35 -79.92 -4.15
CA THR A 641 3.77 -79.58 -4.32
C THR A 641 4.62 -80.08 -3.15
N ASP A 642 5.93 -80.19 -3.35
CA ASP A 642 6.85 -80.83 -2.40
C ASP A 642 7.28 -79.89 -1.24
N ILE A 643 6.29 -79.32 -0.55
CA ILE A 643 6.45 -78.21 0.41
C ILE A 643 7.24 -78.62 1.64
N PHE A 644 7.02 -79.81 2.18
CA PHE A 644 7.70 -80.30 3.39
C PHE A 644 9.17 -80.68 3.15
N ARG A 645 9.59 -80.84 1.89
CA ARG A 645 11.01 -81.01 1.56
C ARG A 645 11.69 -79.69 1.21
N THR A 646 10.98 -78.75 0.61
CA THR A 646 11.58 -77.56 -0.03
C THR A 646 11.35 -76.25 0.75
N ILE A 647 10.19 -76.06 1.38
CA ILE A 647 9.83 -74.83 2.11
C ILE A 647 9.88 -75.07 3.62
N ILE A 648 9.11 -76.03 4.14
CA ILE A 648 9.09 -76.41 5.56
C ILE A 648 10.14 -77.50 5.78
N LYS A 649 11.40 -77.15 5.49
CA LYS A 649 12.50 -78.11 5.45
C LYS A 649 12.78 -78.70 6.82
N ASN A 650 13.15 -79.97 6.82
CA ASN A 650 13.55 -80.74 7.98
C ASN A 650 14.71 -80.14 8.79
N ASN A 651 15.65 -79.48 8.12
CA ASN A 651 16.81 -78.84 8.76
C ASN A 651 16.43 -77.59 9.57
N PHE A 652 15.22 -77.04 9.41
CA PHE A 652 14.75 -75.89 10.18
C PHE A 652 14.05 -76.29 11.49
N LEU A 653 13.70 -77.57 11.64
CA LEU A 653 12.95 -78.09 12.81
C LEU A 653 13.74 -78.07 14.13
N ASP A 654 15.05 -77.81 14.09
CA ASP A 654 15.87 -77.64 15.28
C ASP A 654 15.78 -76.20 15.86
N ASN A 655 15.18 -75.26 15.14
CA ASN A 655 15.06 -73.86 15.55
C ASN A 655 13.72 -73.57 16.26
N ASN A 656 13.79 -73.09 17.50
CA ASN A 656 12.60 -72.84 18.33
C ASN A 656 11.67 -71.74 17.83
N GLU A 657 12.18 -70.68 17.19
CA GLU A 657 11.35 -69.59 16.65
C GLU A 657 10.58 -70.05 15.40
N PHE A 658 11.22 -70.85 14.55
CA PHE A 658 10.56 -71.46 13.41
C PHE A 658 9.44 -72.41 13.87
N LEU A 659 9.68 -73.21 14.91
CA LEU A 659 8.65 -74.05 15.51
C LEU A 659 7.49 -73.23 16.08
N ASP A 660 7.74 -72.07 16.68
CA ASP A 660 6.68 -71.18 17.17
C ASP A 660 5.78 -70.69 16.03
N ILE A 661 6.35 -70.32 14.88
CA ILE A 661 5.57 -69.92 13.69
C ILE A 661 4.67 -71.07 13.23
N LEU A 662 5.19 -72.31 13.20
CA LEU A 662 4.40 -73.49 12.81
C LEU A 662 3.28 -73.79 13.81
N LEU A 663 3.55 -73.67 15.11
CA LEU A 663 2.56 -73.90 16.18
C LEU A 663 1.44 -72.85 16.14
N GLN A 664 1.79 -71.57 15.98
CA GLN A 664 0.83 -70.46 15.85
C GLN A 664 -0.15 -70.68 14.68
N ASN A 665 0.29 -71.36 13.63
CA ASN A 665 -0.50 -71.61 12.43
C ASN A 665 -0.89 -73.10 12.27
N GLY A 666 -0.95 -73.85 13.38
CA GLY A 666 -1.01 -75.31 13.29
C GLY A 666 -2.30 -75.87 12.70
N ASP A 667 -3.43 -75.15 12.71
CA ASP A 667 -4.65 -75.59 12.00
C ASP A 667 -4.47 -75.57 10.47
N TYR A 668 -3.86 -74.51 9.95
CA TYR A 668 -3.48 -74.42 8.54
C TYR A 668 -2.50 -75.53 8.18
N LEU A 669 -1.45 -75.71 9.00
CA LEU A 669 -0.43 -76.72 8.78
C LEU A 669 -0.98 -78.14 8.85
N LYS A 670 -1.95 -78.41 9.75
CA LYS A 670 -2.65 -79.69 9.85
C LYS A 670 -3.40 -80.00 8.55
N ASN A 671 -4.18 -79.05 8.04
CA ASN A 671 -4.91 -79.21 6.79
C ASN A 671 -3.95 -79.46 5.61
N LEU A 672 -2.88 -78.67 5.53
CA LEU A 672 -1.84 -78.84 4.51
C LEU A 672 -1.19 -80.23 4.61
N TYR A 673 -0.75 -80.64 5.81
CA TYR A 673 -0.11 -81.93 6.04
C TYR A 673 -1.03 -83.12 5.71
N GLN A 674 -2.33 -83.02 6.04
CA GLN A 674 -3.29 -84.08 5.74
C GLN A 674 -3.56 -84.21 4.25
N ALA A 675 -3.65 -83.09 3.53
CA ALA A 675 -3.88 -83.06 2.09
C ALA A 675 -2.65 -83.49 1.26
N THR A 676 -1.42 -83.30 1.77
CA THR A 676 -0.20 -83.70 1.05
C THR A 676 -0.04 -85.21 0.93
N ALA A 677 0.45 -85.69 -0.22
CA ALA A 677 0.70 -87.10 -0.48
C ALA A 677 1.74 -87.70 0.49
N GLN A 678 1.58 -88.98 0.82
CA GLN A 678 2.38 -89.63 1.88
C GLN A 678 3.89 -89.58 1.59
N ASN A 679 4.29 -89.87 0.35
CA ASN A 679 5.68 -89.86 -0.11
C ASN A 679 6.37 -88.48 0.03
N GLN A 680 5.63 -87.37 -0.02
CA GLN A 680 6.17 -86.01 0.10
C GLN A 680 6.29 -85.54 1.57
N LYS A 681 5.66 -86.24 2.52
CA LYS A 681 5.65 -85.86 3.95
C LYS A 681 6.29 -86.89 4.88
N ASP A 682 6.72 -88.04 4.36
CA ASP A 682 7.36 -89.11 5.14
C ASP A 682 8.67 -88.66 5.80
N GLY A 683 9.52 -87.93 5.07
CA GLY A 683 10.79 -87.41 5.62
C GLY A 683 10.55 -86.44 6.79
N PHE A 684 9.57 -85.56 6.66
CA PHE A 684 9.16 -84.62 7.72
C PHE A 684 8.58 -85.36 8.93
N ARG A 685 7.74 -86.36 8.70
CA ARG A 685 7.18 -87.21 9.75
C ARG A 685 8.25 -87.97 10.54
N ASN A 686 9.23 -88.54 9.84
CA ASN A 686 10.28 -89.35 10.47
C ASN A 686 11.13 -88.48 11.39
N ILE A 687 11.56 -87.30 10.94
CA ILE A 687 12.39 -86.40 11.75
C ILE A 687 11.64 -85.86 12.97
N ILE A 688 10.34 -85.56 12.83
CA ILE A 688 9.52 -85.21 14.00
C ILE A 688 9.47 -86.39 14.99
N ASN A 689 9.24 -87.62 14.54
CA ASN A 689 9.21 -88.79 15.43
C ASN A 689 10.55 -89.06 16.13
N GLU A 690 11.67 -88.85 15.42
CA GLU A 690 13.03 -89.02 15.96
C GLU A 690 13.38 -87.95 17.00
N LYS A 691 12.96 -86.70 16.80
CA LYS A 691 13.42 -85.56 17.61
C LYS A 691 12.40 -85.03 18.62
N ARG A 692 11.11 -85.41 18.56
CA ARG A 692 10.09 -84.85 19.45
C ARG A 692 10.27 -85.20 20.93
N ASP A 693 10.91 -86.32 21.25
CA ASP A 693 11.12 -86.73 22.64
C ASP A 693 12.21 -85.85 23.32
N SER A 694 13.06 -85.19 22.52
CA SER A 694 14.09 -84.26 22.98
C SER A 694 13.74 -82.77 22.80
N ASN A 695 12.61 -82.44 22.15
CA ASN A 695 12.14 -81.07 21.97
C ASN A 695 10.62 -80.96 22.21
N HIS A 696 10.24 -80.29 23.31
CA HIS A 696 8.85 -80.11 23.73
C HIS A 696 7.97 -79.41 22.67
N LYS A 697 8.52 -78.44 21.91
CA LYS A 697 7.77 -77.74 20.85
C LYS A 697 7.48 -78.66 19.66
N LEU A 698 8.40 -79.58 19.33
CA LEU A 698 8.17 -80.60 18.32
C LEU A 698 7.09 -81.61 18.74
N GLU A 699 7.04 -81.99 20.02
CA GLU A 699 5.96 -82.83 20.56
C GLU A 699 4.60 -82.13 20.49
N GLN A 700 4.55 -80.83 20.81
CA GLN A 700 3.34 -80.03 20.65
C GLN A 700 2.90 -79.95 19.18
N LEU A 701 3.84 -79.68 18.28
CA LEU A 701 3.59 -79.58 16.84
C LEU A 701 3.05 -80.91 16.29
N ALA A 702 3.68 -82.03 16.66
CA ALA A 702 3.27 -83.38 16.29
C ALA A 702 1.82 -83.67 16.70
N LYS A 703 1.42 -83.29 17.92
CA LYS A 703 0.04 -83.43 18.41
C LYS A 703 -0.94 -82.58 17.60
N GLN A 704 -0.58 -81.33 17.34
CA GLN A 704 -1.45 -80.36 16.65
C GLN A 704 -1.73 -80.79 15.20
N ILE A 705 -0.71 -81.26 14.46
CA ILE A 705 -0.86 -81.69 13.06
C ILE A 705 -1.30 -83.16 12.91
N GLY A 706 -1.37 -83.92 14.01
CA GLY A 706 -1.92 -85.27 14.03
C GLY A 706 -0.93 -86.40 13.70
N ILE A 707 0.37 -86.20 13.94
CA ILE A 707 1.39 -87.25 13.77
C ILE A 707 1.39 -88.18 14.99
N ARG A 708 0.96 -89.43 14.80
CA ARG A 708 0.97 -90.46 15.85
C ARG A 708 2.37 -91.04 16.05
N LYS A 709 2.71 -91.38 17.30
CA LYS A 709 3.94 -92.10 17.63
C LYS A 709 4.01 -93.40 16.80
N ALA A 710 5.16 -93.65 16.16
CA ALA A 710 5.43 -94.99 15.65
C ALA A 710 5.36 -95.94 16.84
N LYS A 711 4.61 -97.04 16.71
CA LYS A 711 4.63 -98.09 17.73
C LYS A 711 6.05 -98.67 17.73
N ASP A 712 6.69 -98.69 18.89
CA ASP A 712 7.97 -99.36 19.08
C ASP A 712 7.87 -100.77 18.51
N LYS A 713 8.80 -101.11 17.61
CA LYS A 713 8.95 -102.46 17.09
C LYS A 713 9.98 -103.21 17.91
#